data_AF-A0A1D3JWT4-F1
#
_entry.id   AF-A0A1D3JWT4-F1
#
_cell.length_a   1.000
_cell.length_b   1.000
_cell.length_c   1.000
_cell.angle_alpha   90.00
_cell.angle_beta   90.00
_cell.angle_gamma   90.00
#
_symmetry.space_group_name_H-M   'P 1'
#
loop_
_entity.id
_entity.type
_entity.pdbx_description
1 polymer ?
#
loop_
_entity_poly.entity_id
_entity_poly.type
_entity_poly.pdbx_seq_one_letter_code
_entity_poly.pdbx_strand_id
1 'polypeptide(L)'
;MTSSVLPRVLFDHGRHTLSVRNIEARLDVLAFEGREHLSQPFTYRVEFTSTERDLAAETLLGQDACFSLHAAPQKPPASGFSAPAVKPLRSLHGVVTGFKRQSGSNDQARYEITLQPRLALLGQGRQFSIYQHQSVPQIVESILRSRHDFEGQDFLFSLKRDYPRREQVMQYGESDLAFIERLLADVGIWYRVTSDERLGIDVVEFCDDQRLYQFDIALPYRPQSGLGSSGQDAVWHLQSNHRVVEQQVHIRAYHPRDAGAHLSGEIDQSRGSSGTYGEAYHYAEPYTTLGDRLDQDEDLLSESGYFYARLRHERYLNAQTQLSGITSSATLAPGQVLHISGGAPQAFTPGAVITGLTTTAARDSSLVATFQAIPYSDTVCFRPALQPKPQIAGTVPARVTSPQANDPYGHIDLEGRYKVNFLFDRDTWKPGEESLWLRLARPYAGDTHGLHLPLIAGTEVAIAFEQGDPDRPYIAHALHDSQHVDHVTLRNYKRNVLRTPANNKLRMDDTRGREHIKLSTEYGGKSQLNLGHLVDAAKQKRGEGFELRTDSWGAIRGGKGLFISADDQGQARGEQLDMVAAIEQLKSALSLARSLAQAARSAGVQPSDIESQLDLVQSLIGLAQSGLLLHAPAGIGVMSPKAVCLSSGGESVGIIAAHNADISAGHDITAAAEGGVSVLAQSADLQFKAAQGKVELHAQGSYLHALAKTDVKIESLEGRIEINAPQELVLNCGGAYIRLKGGDIELGALGNIYLKANHVQKFGSASLNTPASLLPAGYSGGYTLKDDTETPLPFSRYRITTQQGEVFNGVTDKHGQTMSVHTLLPGDLKIELPESVTRYDEQLRLIGPDGELVSNFKYSVTLADGHVFEGVTGAQGFTQRFETQEPTRITQIELFLTEDFGAFCCAAESIKTPMVIDLTSSDVSTNEVAIGSSVKEVSLPRGKKRSLTLGEISMAGTIFKDAIDYTKVEVHHAGWWGFLGRQNTAATPNGNMYYPSSAGYYRNDFSATDDDRDKALFIHEMTHVWQYQLGYPVKRMGLVVTSRGAPAYRYALTEQSVLSDYNMEQQGEIISDYYLICVVGNPHGVWSERNFTKSPELLASTLESFLKKPADKKHLPS
;
A
#
# COMPACT_ATOMS: atom_id res chain seq x y z
N MET A 1 -107.88 14.91 20.26
CA MET A 1 -106.48 15.22 20.66
C MET A 1 -105.60 14.84 19.50
N THR A 2 -104.89 15.79 18.90
CA THR A 2 -104.00 15.58 17.74
C THR A 2 -102.58 15.31 18.22
N SER A 3 -102.01 14.16 17.86
CA SER A 3 -100.60 13.88 18.13
C SER A 3 -99.73 14.72 17.19
N SER A 4 -98.90 15.61 17.75
CA SER A 4 -97.92 16.36 16.99
C SER A 4 -96.71 15.48 16.68
N VAL A 5 -96.73 14.82 15.53
CA VAL A 5 -95.54 14.17 14.97
C VAL A 5 -94.47 15.24 14.73
N LEU A 6 -93.37 15.17 15.48
CA LEU A 6 -92.21 16.03 15.28
C LEU A 6 -91.68 15.82 13.84
N PRO A 7 -91.33 16.90 13.11
CA PRO A 7 -90.82 16.75 11.76
C PRO A 7 -89.50 15.95 11.79
N ARG A 8 -89.47 14.83 11.07
CA ARG A 8 -88.26 14.04 10.85
C ARG A 8 -87.22 14.94 10.17
N VAL A 9 -86.07 15.14 10.82
CA VAL A 9 -84.95 15.85 10.22
C VAL A 9 -84.38 14.98 9.10
N LEU A 10 -84.57 15.40 7.86
CA LEU A 10 -84.02 14.74 6.67
C LEU A 10 -82.62 15.32 6.39
N PHE A 11 -81.59 14.52 6.66
CA PHE A 11 -80.20 14.86 6.39
C PHE A 11 -79.86 14.55 4.92
N ASP A 12 -80.32 15.41 4.00
CA ASP A 12 -80.09 15.17 2.57
C ASP A 12 -78.61 15.34 2.17
N HIS A 13 -77.94 14.20 2.12
CA HIS A 13 -76.56 14.02 1.64
C HIS A 13 -76.48 13.43 0.23
N GLY A 14 -77.60 13.33 -0.50
CA GLY A 14 -77.61 12.95 -1.93
C GLY A 14 -76.95 13.95 -2.88
N ARG A 15 -76.38 15.03 -2.32
CA ARG A 15 -75.59 16.06 -2.99
C ARG A 15 -74.11 15.70 -3.22
N HIS A 16 -73.59 14.69 -2.52
CA HIS A 16 -72.19 14.26 -2.70
C HIS A 16 -72.08 13.39 -3.94
N THR A 17 -71.09 13.63 -4.80
CA THR A 17 -71.01 13.02 -6.14
C THR A 17 -69.80 12.13 -6.29
N LEU A 18 -70.01 10.92 -6.81
CA LEU A 18 -68.97 9.99 -7.24
C LEU A 18 -69.04 9.83 -8.75
N SER A 19 -67.89 9.87 -9.41
CA SER A 19 -67.70 9.52 -10.82
C SER A 19 -66.52 8.58 -10.96
N VAL A 20 -66.61 7.62 -11.88
CA VAL A 20 -65.53 6.70 -12.25
C VAL A 20 -65.37 6.76 -13.77
N ARG A 21 -64.14 6.78 -14.26
CA ARG A 21 -63.80 6.87 -15.68
C ARG A 21 -64.41 5.69 -16.42
N ASN A 22 -64.95 5.95 -17.61
CA ASN A 22 -65.60 4.97 -18.49
C ASN A 22 -66.89 4.30 -17.92
N ILE A 23 -67.46 4.81 -16.83
CA ILE A 23 -68.72 4.30 -16.25
C ILE A 23 -69.87 5.30 -16.46
N GLU A 24 -70.85 4.93 -17.30
CA GLU A 24 -72.08 5.70 -17.52
C GLU A 24 -73.17 5.41 -16.46
N ALA A 25 -73.04 4.32 -15.70
CA ALA A 25 -74.00 3.93 -14.67
C ALA A 25 -74.04 4.98 -13.54
N ARG A 26 -75.24 5.41 -13.13
CA ARG A 26 -75.40 6.39 -12.04
C ARG A 26 -74.89 5.80 -10.71
N LEU A 27 -73.95 6.50 -10.08
CA LEU A 27 -73.36 6.13 -8.78
C LEU A 27 -73.93 7.05 -7.68
N ASP A 28 -75.09 6.67 -7.12
CA ASP A 28 -75.88 7.52 -6.23
C ASP A 28 -75.40 7.39 -4.76
N VAL A 29 -74.56 8.32 -4.28
CA VAL A 29 -73.83 8.19 -3.00
C VAL A 29 -74.76 8.10 -1.78
N LEU A 30 -74.62 7.03 -0.99
CA LEU A 30 -75.42 6.71 0.18
C LEU A 30 -74.75 7.19 1.48
N ALA A 31 -73.48 6.83 1.65
CA ALA A 31 -72.66 7.12 2.82
C ALA A 31 -71.17 7.01 2.45
N PHE A 32 -70.28 7.58 3.27
CA PHE A 32 -68.85 7.39 3.11
C PHE A 32 -68.06 7.55 4.41
N GLU A 33 -66.89 6.91 4.44
CA GLU A 33 -65.85 7.06 5.45
C GLU A 33 -64.53 7.39 4.74
N GLY A 34 -64.04 8.62 4.92
CA GLY A 34 -62.74 9.09 4.43
C GLY A 34 -61.72 9.17 5.55
N ARG A 35 -60.48 8.77 5.27
CA ARG A 35 -59.32 8.92 6.17
C ARG A 35 -58.16 9.53 5.43
N GLU A 36 -57.54 10.55 6.01
CA GLU A 36 -56.43 11.31 5.43
C GLU A 36 -55.40 11.60 6.52
N HIS A 37 -54.10 11.53 6.22
CA HIS A 37 -53.04 11.96 7.13
C HIS A 37 -51.90 12.63 6.35
N LEU A 38 -51.08 13.43 7.03
CA LEU A 38 -49.78 13.82 6.48
C LEU A 38 -48.90 12.57 6.31
N SER A 39 -48.26 12.47 5.16
CA SER A 39 -47.35 11.39 4.77
C SER A 39 -47.95 9.98 4.80
N GLN A 40 -49.22 9.86 4.42
CA GLN A 40 -49.89 8.60 4.12
C GLN A 40 -50.85 8.79 2.93
N PRO A 41 -51.10 7.76 2.09
CA PRO A 41 -52.15 7.84 1.07
C PRO A 41 -53.53 7.94 1.73
N PHE A 42 -54.39 8.85 1.27
CA PHE A 42 -55.77 8.89 1.76
C PHE A 42 -56.52 7.62 1.38
N THR A 43 -57.61 7.32 2.10
CA THR A 43 -58.51 6.21 1.78
C THR A 43 -59.96 6.61 2.04
N TYR A 44 -60.77 6.62 0.98
CA TYR A 44 -62.21 6.92 1.02
C TYR A 44 -63.01 5.68 0.64
N ARG A 45 -63.74 5.12 1.62
CA ARG A 45 -64.74 4.07 1.38
C ARG A 45 -66.07 4.75 1.07
N VAL A 46 -66.51 4.70 -0.18
CA VAL A 46 -67.75 5.35 -0.64
C VAL A 46 -68.78 4.29 -0.97
N GLU A 47 -69.90 4.32 -0.24
CA GLU A 47 -71.06 3.48 -0.51
C GLU A 47 -72.04 4.22 -1.43
N PHE A 48 -72.57 3.52 -2.43
CA PHE A 48 -73.52 4.09 -3.39
C PHE A 48 -74.57 3.06 -3.83
N THR A 49 -75.67 3.56 -4.38
CA THR A 49 -76.68 2.74 -5.06
C THR A 49 -76.67 2.98 -6.57
N SER A 50 -76.94 1.95 -7.37
CA SER A 50 -77.10 2.07 -8.82
C SER A 50 -78.27 1.23 -9.33
N THR A 51 -78.93 1.71 -10.38
CA THR A 51 -79.95 0.96 -11.13
C THR A 51 -79.35 -0.23 -11.88
N GLU A 52 -78.05 -0.18 -12.20
CA GLU A 52 -77.32 -1.34 -12.70
C GLU A 52 -77.07 -2.32 -11.54
N ARG A 53 -77.83 -3.42 -11.55
CA ARG A 53 -77.92 -4.36 -10.43
C ARG A 53 -76.75 -5.35 -10.35
N ASP A 54 -75.88 -5.36 -11.35
CA ASP A 54 -74.68 -6.23 -11.39
C ASP A 54 -73.53 -5.53 -12.15
N LEU A 55 -72.91 -4.54 -11.51
CA LEU A 55 -71.72 -3.87 -12.02
C LEU A 55 -70.49 -4.79 -11.92
N ALA A 56 -69.81 -5.00 -13.04
CA ALA A 56 -68.59 -5.81 -13.12
C ALA A 56 -67.44 -5.16 -12.33
N ALA A 57 -66.65 -5.98 -11.63
CA ALA A 57 -65.54 -5.50 -10.82
C ALA A 57 -64.38 -4.98 -11.70
N GLU A 58 -64.18 -5.64 -12.84
CA GLU A 58 -63.14 -5.40 -13.83
C GLU A 58 -63.30 -4.07 -14.56
N THR A 59 -64.52 -3.53 -14.61
CA THR A 59 -64.80 -2.19 -15.17
C THR A 59 -64.60 -1.06 -14.17
N LEU A 60 -64.40 -1.37 -12.88
CA LEU A 60 -64.27 -0.38 -11.80
C LEU A 60 -62.86 -0.37 -11.19
N LEU A 61 -62.29 -1.54 -10.89
CA LEU A 61 -60.97 -1.67 -10.29
C LEU A 61 -59.87 -1.09 -11.21
N GLY A 62 -58.99 -0.28 -10.63
CA GLY A 62 -57.90 0.39 -11.34
C GLY A 62 -58.33 1.55 -12.26
N GLN A 63 -59.62 1.89 -12.35
CA GLN A 63 -60.05 3.10 -13.05
C GLN A 63 -59.82 4.36 -12.21
N ASP A 64 -59.57 5.47 -12.90
CA ASP A 64 -59.58 6.81 -12.29
C ASP A 64 -60.98 7.18 -11.82
N ALA A 65 -61.08 7.88 -10.71
CA ALA A 65 -62.33 8.30 -10.10
C ALA A 65 -62.18 9.65 -9.40
N CYS A 66 -63.29 10.38 -9.35
CA CYS A 66 -63.40 11.64 -8.63
C CYS A 66 -64.59 11.58 -7.67
N PHE A 67 -64.33 11.90 -6.40
CA PHE A 67 -65.33 12.02 -5.34
C PHE A 67 -65.36 13.46 -4.82
N SER A 68 -66.51 14.13 -4.92
CA SER A 68 -66.64 15.55 -4.59
C SER A 68 -67.60 15.80 -3.43
N LEU A 69 -67.15 16.63 -2.50
CA LEU A 69 -67.90 17.09 -1.34
C LEU A 69 -68.62 18.39 -1.66
N HIS A 70 -69.95 18.43 -1.51
CA HIS A 70 -70.77 19.58 -1.89
C HIS A 70 -71.45 20.27 -0.70
N ALA A 71 -71.56 21.60 -0.80
CA ALA A 71 -72.33 22.43 0.13
C ALA A 71 -73.83 22.05 0.11
N ALA A 72 -74.55 22.29 1.20
CA ALA A 72 -75.99 22.09 1.22
C ALA A 72 -76.67 23.04 0.21
N PRO A 73 -77.62 22.56 -0.62
CA PRO A 73 -78.23 23.37 -1.66
C PRO A 73 -78.99 24.56 -1.07
N GLN A 74 -78.65 25.77 -1.52
CA GLN A 74 -79.32 26.99 -1.08
C GLN A 74 -80.76 27.02 -1.63
N LYS A 75 -81.71 27.44 -0.79
CA LYS A 75 -83.07 27.70 -1.25
C LYS A 75 -83.05 28.86 -2.28
N PRO A 76 -83.75 28.76 -3.42
CA PRO A 76 -83.79 29.84 -4.40
C PRO A 76 -84.39 31.10 -3.77
N PRO A 77 -83.88 32.30 -4.10
CA PRO A 77 -84.25 33.54 -3.41
C PRO A 77 -85.71 33.98 -3.63
N ALA A 78 -86.36 33.47 -4.69
CA ALA A 78 -87.80 33.60 -4.92
C ALA A 78 -88.32 32.40 -5.71
N SER A 79 -89.62 32.10 -5.56
CA SER A 79 -90.29 31.06 -6.33
C SER A 79 -90.26 31.39 -7.83
N GLY A 80 -89.80 30.44 -8.65
CA GLY A 80 -89.67 30.59 -10.11
C GLY A 80 -88.23 30.78 -10.61
N PHE A 81 -87.26 31.04 -9.73
CA PHE A 81 -85.84 31.05 -10.11
C PHE A 81 -85.19 29.69 -9.83
N SER A 82 -84.38 29.20 -10.79
CA SER A 82 -83.48 28.07 -10.56
C SER A 82 -82.40 28.45 -9.55
N ALA A 83 -82.13 27.58 -8.57
CA ALA A 83 -80.96 27.75 -7.71
C ALA A 83 -79.66 27.71 -8.55
N PRO A 84 -78.64 28.51 -8.22
CA PRO A 84 -77.37 28.48 -8.93
C PRO A 84 -76.69 27.11 -8.75
N ALA A 85 -75.91 26.69 -9.75
CA ALA A 85 -75.16 25.44 -9.67
C ALA A 85 -74.18 25.48 -8.50
N VAL A 86 -74.35 24.54 -7.56
CA VAL A 86 -73.44 24.37 -6.42
C VAL A 86 -72.13 23.79 -6.95
N LYS A 87 -71.03 24.54 -6.80
CA LYS A 87 -69.68 24.00 -7.01
C LYS A 87 -69.33 23.07 -5.84
N PRO A 88 -68.47 22.05 -6.08
CA PRO A 88 -67.88 21.30 -4.98
C PRO A 88 -67.09 22.24 -4.05
N LEU A 89 -67.07 21.91 -2.76
CA LEU A 89 -66.22 22.54 -1.75
C LEU A 89 -64.82 21.95 -1.78
N ARG A 90 -64.71 20.67 -2.13
CA ARG A 90 -63.46 19.92 -2.26
C ARG A 90 -63.71 18.70 -3.16
N SER A 91 -62.77 18.39 -4.05
CA SER A 91 -62.76 17.16 -4.85
C SER A 91 -61.55 16.31 -4.48
N LEU A 92 -61.72 14.99 -4.55
CA LEU A 92 -60.70 13.98 -4.29
C LEU A 92 -60.59 13.11 -5.52
N HIS A 93 -59.42 13.15 -6.15
CA HIS A 93 -59.10 12.44 -7.39
C HIS A 93 -58.20 11.24 -7.08
N GLY A 94 -58.29 10.18 -7.86
CA GLY A 94 -57.39 9.04 -7.76
C GLY A 94 -57.97 7.72 -8.26
N VAL A 95 -57.43 6.66 -7.68
CA VAL A 95 -57.60 5.20 -7.84
C VAL A 95 -58.81 4.46 -7.27
N VAL A 96 -59.62 3.71 -8.03
CA VAL A 96 -60.48 2.67 -7.39
C VAL A 96 -59.64 1.41 -7.09
N THR A 97 -59.21 1.26 -5.83
CA THR A 97 -58.35 0.13 -5.39
C THR A 97 -59.13 -1.06 -4.80
N GLY A 98 -60.42 -0.89 -4.53
CA GLY A 98 -61.29 -1.94 -4.01
C GLY A 98 -62.74 -1.74 -4.41
N PHE A 99 -63.48 -2.83 -4.58
CA PHE A 99 -64.90 -2.83 -4.95
C PHE A 99 -65.64 -3.99 -4.29
N LYS A 100 -66.88 -3.75 -3.86
CA LYS A 100 -67.76 -4.75 -3.24
C LYS A 100 -69.20 -4.49 -3.66
N ARG A 101 -69.92 -5.53 -4.08
CA ARG A 101 -71.39 -5.53 -4.16
C ARG A 101 -71.96 -5.97 -2.81
N GLN A 102 -72.60 -5.05 -2.09
CA GLN A 102 -73.08 -5.28 -0.73
C GLN A 102 -74.46 -5.96 -0.69
N SER A 103 -75.41 -5.50 -1.51
CA SER A 103 -76.78 -6.05 -1.58
C SER A 103 -77.54 -5.58 -2.84
N GLY A 104 -78.79 -6.02 -3.03
CA GLY A 104 -79.67 -5.44 -4.04
C GLY A 104 -81.15 -5.80 -3.90
N SER A 105 -82.00 -4.98 -4.51
CA SER A 105 -83.45 -5.16 -4.67
C SER A 105 -83.81 -5.36 -6.16
N ASN A 106 -85.10 -5.37 -6.46
CA ASN A 106 -85.58 -5.34 -7.84
C ASN A 106 -85.21 -4.03 -8.57
N ASP A 107 -85.06 -2.93 -7.83
CA ASP A 107 -84.97 -1.56 -8.37
C ASP A 107 -83.52 -1.05 -8.46
N GLN A 108 -82.67 -1.45 -7.51
CA GLN A 108 -81.27 -1.00 -7.43
C GLN A 108 -80.39 -1.96 -6.62
N ALA A 109 -79.08 -1.93 -6.86
CA ALA A 109 -78.07 -2.59 -6.02
C ALA A 109 -77.25 -1.57 -5.21
N ARG A 110 -76.71 -2.00 -4.07
CA ARG A 110 -75.82 -1.23 -3.18
C ARG A 110 -74.41 -1.76 -3.28
N TYR A 111 -73.45 -0.85 -3.42
CA TYR A 111 -72.04 -1.13 -3.63
C TYR A 111 -71.18 -0.28 -2.69
N GLU A 112 -69.93 -0.70 -2.51
CA GLU A 112 -68.86 0.05 -1.86
C GLU A 112 -67.64 0.05 -2.78
N ILE A 113 -67.05 1.21 -3.04
CA ILE A 113 -65.67 1.32 -3.56
C ILE A 113 -64.71 1.81 -2.48
N THR A 114 -63.43 1.48 -2.65
CA THR A 114 -62.31 2.11 -1.96
C THR A 114 -61.58 2.99 -2.97
N LEU A 115 -61.59 4.30 -2.74
CA LEU A 115 -60.87 5.32 -3.49
C LEU A 115 -59.59 5.70 -2.72
N GLN A 116 -58.44 5.67 -3.39
CA GLN A 116 -57.14 6.05 -2.85
C GLN A 116 -56.38 6.88 -3.90
N PRO A 117 -55.38 7.72 -3.56
CA PRO A 117 -54.59 8.39 -4.59
C PRO A 117 -53.76 7.38 -5.38
N ARG A 118 -53.33 7.73 -6.59
CA ARG A 118 -52.54 6.86 -7.48
C ARG A 118 -51.26 6.36 -6.79
N LEU A 119 -50.69 7.16 -5.90
CA LEU A 119 -49.55 6.81 -5.04
C LEU A 119 -49.77 5.52 -4.22
N ALA A 120 -51.01 5.19 -3.83
CA ALA A 120 -51.32 3.99 -3.07
C ALA A 120 -51.05 2.68 -3.83
N LEU A 121 -51.05 2.71 -5.18
CA LEU A 121 -50.72 1.54 -6.00
C LEU A 121 -49.28 1.07 -5.81
N LEU A 122 -48.36 1.96 -5.45
CA LEU A 122 -46.95 1.64 -5.19
C LEU A 122 -46.77 0.72 -3.96
N GLY A 123 -47.81 0.51 -3.16
CA GLY A 123 -47.85 -0.53 -2.12
C GLY A 123 -47.99 -1.96 -2.66
N GLN A 124 -48.45 -2.13 -3.91
CA GLN A 124 -48.78 -3.42 -4.53
C GLN A 124 -47.56 -4.08 -5.21
N GLY A 125 -46.48 -4.29 -4.45
CA GLY A 125 -45.28 -4.94 -4.95
C GLY A 125 -44.22 -5.21 -3.89
N ARG A 126 -43.13 -5.86 -4.28
CA ARG A 126 -41.88 -5.96 -3.53
C ARG A 126 -40.71 -5.93 -4.50
N GLN A 127 -39.67 -5.19 -4.18
CA GLN A 127 -38.54 -4.94 -5.06
C GLN A 127 -37.20 -5.20 -4.38
N PHE A 128 -36.20 -5.41 -5.21
CA PHE A 128 -34.79 -5.45 -4.86
C PHE A 128 -34.05 -4.62 -5.92
N SER A 129 -33.54 -3.46 -5.55
CA SER A 129 -32.96 -2.47 -6.47
C SER A 129 -31.86 -1.65 -5.78
N ILE A 130 -30.89 -1.19 -6.57
CA ILE A 130 -29.75 -0.40 -6.08
C ILE A 130 -29.76 0.97 -6.74
N TYR A 131 -29.80 2.04 -5.94
CA TYR A 131 -29.80 3.42 -6.40
C TYR A 131 -28.45 4.06 -6.08
N GLN A 132 -27.66 4.38 -7.11
CA GLN A 132 -26.34 5.00 -6.95
C GLN A 132 -26.35 6.49 -7.32
N HIS A 133 -25.51 7.28 -6.65
CA HIS A 133 -25.21 8.69 -6.94
C HIS A 133 -26.43 9.64 -7.06
N GLN A 134 -27.49 9.39 -6.29
CA GLN A 134 -28.73 10.16 -6.27
C GLN A 134 -29.06 10.64 -4.85
N SER A 135 -29.71 11.80 -4.73
CA SER A 135 -30.28 12.26 -3.45
C SER A 135 -31.65 11.62 -3.20
N VAL A 136 -32.18 11.67 -1.97
CA VAL A 136 -33.50 11.10 -1.65
C VAL A 136 -34.63 11.62 -2.58
N PRO A 137 -34.76 12.95 -2.84
CA PRO A 137 -35.73 13.44 -3.82
C PRO A 137 -35.51 12.87 -5.24
N GLN A 138 -34.27 12.71 -5.69
CA GLN A 138 -33.94 12.14 -7.00
C GLN A 138 -34.31 10.66 -7.09
N ILE A 139 -34.12 9.88 -6.01
CA ILE A 139 -34.54 8.47 -5.95
C ILE A 139 -36.07 8.36 -6.02
N VAL A 140 -36.80 9.19 -5.26
CA VAL A 140 -38.27 9.20 -5.24
C VAL A 140 -38.83 9.62 -6.60
N GLU A 141 -38.30 10.69 -7.21
CA GLU A 141 -38.65 11.10 -8.57
C GLU A 141 -38.37 9.98 -9.59
N SER A 142 -37.19 9.35 -9.52
CA SER A 142 -36.80 8.28 -10.42
C SER A 142 -37.78 7.10 -10.38
N ILE A 143 -38.22 6.67 -9.18
CA ILE A 143 -39.22 5.60 -9.03
C ILE A 143 -40.58 6.02 -9.58
N LEU A 144 -41.07 7.21 -9.20
CA LEU A 144 -42.35 7.73 -9.65
C LEU A 144 -42.43 7.80 -11.18
N ARG A 145 -41.38 8.33 -11.84
CA ARG A 145 -41.33 8.46 -13.30
C ARG A 145 -41.09 7.14 -14.02
N SER A 146 -40.03 6.41 -13.67
CA SER A 146 -39.52 5.29 -14.51
C SER A 146 -40.22 3.95 -14.29
N ARG A 147 -40.92 3.78 -13.15
CA ARG A 147 -41.54 2.52 -12.74
C ARG A 147 -43.07 2.61 -12.63
N HIS A 148 -43.63 3.81 -12.51
CA HIS A 148 -45.07 4.07 -12.27
C HIS A 148 -45.65 5.20 -13.15
N ASP A 149 -44.91 5.65 -14.16
CA ASP A 149 -45.32 6.60 -15.21
C ASP A 149 -45.85 7.96 -14.71
N PHE A 150 -45.38 8.48 -13.56
CA PHE A 150 -45.82 9.78 -13.05
C PHE A 150 -45.22 10.94 -13.86
N GLU A 151 -46.09 11.80 -14.40
CA GLU A 151 -45.72 13.00 -15.14
C GLU A 151 -45.33 14.15 -14.20
N GLY A 152 -44.76 15.23 -14.76
CA GLY A 152 -44.33 16.42 -13.98
C GLY A 152 -45.48 17.25 -13.38
N GLN A 153 -46.72 16.83 -13.58
CA GLN A 153 -47.93 17.42 -13.01
C GLN A 153 -48.53 16.59 -11.86
N ASP A 154 -48.12 15.32 -11.72
CA ASP A 154 -48.69 14.38 -10.73
C ASP A 154 -48.03 14.52 -9.35
N PHE A 155 -46.90 15.24 -9.27
CA PHE A 155 -46.18 15.50 -8.02
C PHE A 155 -45.35 16.79 -8.09
N LEU A 156 -45.03 17.34 -6.91
CA LEU A 156 -44.25 18.56 -6.73
C LEU A 156 -43.28 18.42 -5.54
N PHE A 157 -42.02 18.81 -5.73
CA PHE A 157 -41.04 18.97 -4.65
C PHE A 157 -40.94 20.43 -4.22
N SER A 158 -41.68 20.81 -3.19
CA SER A 158 -41.64 22.11 -2.54
C SER A 158 -40.64 22.05 -1.37
N LEU A 159 -39.34 22.03 -1.64
CA LEU A 159 -38.29 21.87 -0.61
C LEU A 159 -37.59 23.20 -0.27
N LYS A 160 -37.15 23.35 0.98
CA LYS A 160 -36.31 24.45 1.49
C LYS A 160 -34.83 24.09 1.59
N ARG A 161 -34.52 22.80 1.66
CA ARG A 161 -33.14 22.28 1.76
C ARG A 161 -32.69 21.61 0.46
N ASP A 162 -31.41 21.77 0.16
CA ASP A 162 -30.71 20.85 -0.75
C ASP A 162 -30.40 19.53 -0.03
N TYR A 163 -30.53 18.42 -0.75
CA TYR A 163 -30.28 17.06 -0.24
C TYR A 163 -29.08 16.43 -0.96
N PRO A 164 -28.07 15.91 -0.23
CA PRO A 164 -26.85 15.39 -0.82
C PRO A 164 -27.11 14.12 -1.63
N ARG A 165 -26.26 13.88 -2.64
CA ARG A 165 -26.26 12.60 -3.38
C ARG A 165 -25.59 11.52 -2.54
N ARG A 166 -26.33 10.46 -2.26
CA ARG A 166 -25.82 9.26 -1.57
C ARG A 166 -25.01 8.42 -2.56
N GLU A 167 -23.96 7.75 -2.07
CA GLU A 167 -23.10 6.91 -2.92
C GLU A 167 -23.90 5.70 -3.44
N GLN A 168 -24.59 5.01 -2.53
CA GLN A 168 -25.53 3.92 -2.82
C GLN A 168 -26.66 3.91 -1.78
N VAL A 169 -27.86 3.50 -2.21
CA VAL A 169 -29.01 3.15 -1.36
C VAL A 169 -29.63 1.86 -1.90
N MET A 170 -29.97 0.90 -1.03
CA MET A 170 -30.70 -0.31 -1.41
C MET A 170 -32.19 -0.22 -1.03
N GLN A 171 -33.03 -0.64 -1.96
CA GLN A 171 -34.39 -1.10 -1.72
C GLN A 171 -34.35 -2.62 -1.56
N TYR A 172 -34.78 -3.17 -0.42
CA TYR A 172 -34.58 -4.60 -0.11
C TYR A 172 -35.81 -5.28 0.48
N GLY A 173 -36.58 -5.97 -0.38
CA GLY A 173 -37.74 -6.78 0.02
C GLY A 173 -39.01 -5.99 0.37
N GLU A 174 -38.96 -4.67 0.20
CA GLU A 174 -40.00 -3.69 0.50
C GLU A 174 -40.74 -3.24 -0.78
N SER A 175 -41.91 -2.64 -0.63
CA SER A 175 -42.67 -2.06 -1.76
C SER A 175 -42.10 -0.70 -2.17
N ASP A 176 -42.51 -0.18 -3.33
CA ASP A 176 -42.08 1.16 -3.78
C ASP A 176 -42.61 2.25 -2.85
N LEU A 177 -43.86 2.13 -2.40
CA LEU A 177 -44.45 3.05 -1.42
C LEU A 177 -43.70 3.00 -0.08
N ALA A 178 -43.44 1.80 0.45
CA ALA A 178 -42.75 1.66 1.73
C ALA A 178 -41.31 2.21 1.68
N PHE A 179 -40.61 2.02 0.55
CA PHE A 179 -39.28 2.57 0.32
C PHE A 179 -39.30 4.11 0.26
N ILE A 180 -40.23 4.69 -0.49
CA ILE A 180 -40.43 6.15 -0.58
C ILE A 180 -40.77 6.72 0.80
N GLU A 181 -41.75 6.16 1.51
CA GLU A 181 -42.15 6.62 2.84
C GLU A 181 -41.01 6.51 3.86
N ARG A 182 -40.23 5.43 3.81
CA ARG A 182 -39.03 5.26 4.64
C ARG A 182 -37.98 6.33 4.35
N LEU A 183 -37.59 6.52 3.09
CA LEU A 183 -36.54 7.48 2.73
C LEU A 183 -36.93 8.93 3.03
N LEU A 184 -38.19 9.31 2.72
CA LEU A 184 -38.70 10.64 3.03
C LEU A 184 -38.74 10.88 4.54
N ALA A 185 -39.19 9.89 5.33
CA ALA A 185 -39.13 9.96 6.78
C ALA A 185 -37.69 10.07 7.30
N ASP A 186 -36.75 9.25 6.82
CA ASP A 186 -35.35 9.27 7.24
C ASP A 186 -34.75 10.68 7.15
N VAL A 187 -35.01 11.41 6.06
CA VAL A 187 -34.50 12.79 5.82
C VAL A 187 -35.51 13.91 6.15
N GLY A 188 -36.61 13.57 6.82
CA GLY A 188 -37.54 14.54 7.41
C GLY A 188 -38.53 15.23 6.46
N ILE A 189 -38.60 14.81 5.20
CA ILE A 189 -39.57 15.29 4.22
C ILE A 189 -40.93 14.64 4.54
N TRP A 190 -41.96 15.46 4.70
CA TRP A 190 -43.35 15.02 4.75
C TRP A 190 -44.03 15.23 3.39
N TYR A 191 -45.18 14.59 3.17
CA TYR A 191 -46.00 14.84 1.99
C TYR A 191 -47.48 15.01 2.30
N ARG A 192 -48.21 15.65 1.39
CA ARG A 192 -49.68 15.68 1.33
C ARG A 192 -50.15 15.36 -0.08
N VAL A 193 -51.40 14.89 -0.21
CA VAL A 193 -52.05 14.75 -1.51
C VAL A 193 -53.07 15.87 -1.68
N THR A 194 -52.94 16.59 -2.80
CA THR A 194 -53.82 17.69 -3.22
C THR A 194 -54.44 17.33 -4.57
N SER A 195 -55.10 18.28 -5.24
CA SER A 195 -55.73 18.07 -6.55
C SER A 195 -55.67 19.33 -7.42
N ASP A 196 -55.24 19.20 -8.67
CA ASP A 196 -55.38 20.26 -9.67
C ASP A 196 -56.80 20.19 -10.26
N GLU A 197 -57.67 21.14 -9.91
CA GLU A 197 -59.08 21.17 -10.39
C GLU A 197 -59.21 21.41 -11.91
N ARG A 198 -58.17 21.94 -12.57
CA ARG A 198 -58.15 22.23 -14.01
C ARG A 198 -57.72 21.00 -14.82
N LEU A 199 -56.85 20.15 -14.27
CA LEU A 199 -56.43 18.89 -14.88
C LEU A 199 -57.30 17.69 -14.45
N GLY A 200 -57.89 17.74 -13.26
CA GLY A 200 -58.71 16.67 -12.71
C GLY A 200 -57.90 15.47 -12.18
N ILE A 201 -56.72 15.73 -11.61
CA ILE A 201 -55.78 14.72 -11.10
C ILE A 201 -55.47 14.92 -9.61
N ASP A 202 -55.01 13.88 -8.92
CA ASP A 202 -54.31 14.00 -7.65
C ASP A 202 -52.85 14.43 -7.85
N VAL A 203 -52.36 15.25 -6.92
CA VAL A 203 -50.98 15.80 -6.95
C VAL A 203 -50.31 15.56 -5.60
N VAL A 204 -49.20 14.83 -5.60
CA VAL A 204 -48.40 14.55 -4.39
C VAL A 204 -47.41 15.69 -4.15
N GLU A 205 -47.61 16.47 -3.09
CA GLU A 205 -46.70 17.56 -2.72
C GLU A 205 -45.77 17.13 -1.58
N PHE A 206 -44.47 17.18 -1.84
CA PHE A 206 -43.39 16.86 -0.89
C PHE A 206 -42.80 18.15 -0.29
N CYS A 207 -42.68 18.21 1.04
CA CYS A 207 -42.30 19.40 1.81
C CYS A 207 -41.40 19.03 3.00
N ASP A 208 -40.47 19.91 3.39
CA ASP A 208 -39.48 19.68 4.45
C ASP A 208 -39.54 20.68 5.62
N ASP A 209 -40.47 21.63 5.60
CA ASP A 209 -40.42 22.83 6.45
C ASP A 209 -41.81 23.36 6.85
N GLN A 210 -41.92 23.93 8.05
CA GLN A 210 -43.15 24.51 8.61
C GLN A 210 -43.69 25.71 7.83
N ARG A 211 -42.83 26.41 7.07
CA ARG A 211 -43.18 27.52 6.17
C ARG A 211 -43.99 27.06 4.93
N LEU A 212 -44.18 25.75 4.74
CA LEU A 212 -44.87 25.14 3.59
C LEU A 212 -46.28 24.62 3.92
N TYR A 213 -46.73 24.76 5.18
CA TYR A 213 -48.13 24.52 5.51
C TYR A 213 -49.05 25.52 4.81
N GLN A 214 -50.33 25.16 4.66
CA GLN A 214 -51.36 26.08 4.18
C GLN A 214 -51.92 26.89 5.36
N PHE A 215 -51.67 28.19 5.37
CA PHE A 215 -52.16 29.13 6.38
C PHE A 215 -53.54 29.72 6.01
N ASP A 216 -53.99 30.76 6.73
CA ASP A 216 -55.25 31.49 6.52
C ASP A 216 -56.56 30.67 6.67
N ILE A 217 -56.49 29.46 7.25
CA ILE A 217 -57.67 28.65 7.56
C ILE A 217 -58.19 29.01 8.95
N ALA A 218 -59.41 29.55 9.04
CA ALA A 218 -60.03 29.96 10.29
C ALA A 218 -61.46 29.43 10.48
N LEU A 219 -61.76 28.84 11.64
CA LEU A 219 -63.11 28.38 12.00
C LEU A 219 -63.54 28.89 13.39
N PRO A 220 -64.85 29.09 13.65
CA PRO A 220 -65.36 29.45 14.97
C PRO A 220 -65.58 28.21 15.85
N TYR A 221 -65.12 28.28 17.10
CA TYR A 221 -65.50 27.34 18.15
C TYR A 221 -66.98 27.55 18.53
N ARG A 222 -67.77 26.47 18.50
CA ARG A 222 -69.20 26.50 18.88
C ARG A 222 -69.58 25.22 19.64
N PRO A 223 -69.67 25.24 20.98
CA PRO A 223 -70.11 24.06 21.73
C PRO A 223 -71.55 23.68 21.37
N GLN A 224 -71.83 22.38 21.23
CA GLN A 224 -73.14 21.84 20.81
C GLN A 224 -74.23 21.90 21.91
N SER A 225 -74.17 22.86 22.83
CA SER A 225 -75.05 22.98 23.99
C SER A 225 -76.42 23.63 23.69
N GLY A 226 -76.92 23.52 22.45
CA GLY A 226 -78.18 24.13 22.03
C GLY A 226 -78.72 23.59 20.70
N LEU A 227 -80.04 23.74 20.48
CA LEU A 227 -80.78 23.16 19.34
C LEU A 227 -80.62 23.94 18.01
N GLY A 228 -79.67 24.87 17.91
CA GLY A 228 -79.53 25.77 16.78
C GLY A 228 -78.38 25.40 15.84
N SER A 229 -78.69 24.99 14.61
CA SER A 229 -77.69 24.98 13.53
C SER A 229 -77.58 26.38 12.93
N SER A 230 -76.36 26.92 12.88
CA SER A 230 -76.10 28.28 12.38
C SER A 230 -75.88 28.38 10.86
N GLY A 231 -75.87 27.26 10.12
CA GLY A 231 -75.60 27.24 8.67
C GLY A 231 -74.19 27.67 8.26
N GLN A 232 -73.31 27.93 9.23
CA GLN A 232 -71.89 28.22 9.08
C GLN A 232 -71.09 27.06 9.66
N ASP A 233 -69.96 26.74 9.04
CA ASP A 233 -69.03 25.76 9.59
C ASP A 233 -68.42 26.21 10.92
N ALA A 234 -68.09 25.23 11.75
CA ALA A 234 -67.59 25.44 13.10
C ALA A 234 -66.72 24.27 13.55
N VAL A 235 -66.07 24.43 14.71
CA VAL A 235 -65.38 23.36 15.43
C VAL A 235 -65.95 23.20 16.84
N TRP A 236 -65.94 21.97 17.35
CA TRP A 236 -66.42 21.62 18.69
C TRP A 236 -65.66 20.40 19.23
N HIS A 237 -65.93 20.06 20.50
CA HIS A 237 -65.31 18.93 21.21
C HIS A 237 -63.77 18.93 21.12
N LEU A 238 -63.18 20.12 21.27
CA LEU A 238 -61.73 20.33 21.22
C LEU A 238 -61.06 19.66 22.43
N GLN A 239 -60.02 18.87 22.19
CA GLN A 239 -59.22 18.19 23.20
C GLN A 239 -57.73 18.49 23.00
N SER A 240 -56.99 18.54 24.11
CA SER A 240 -55.53 18.63 24.10
C SER A 240 -54.96 17.57 25.05
N ASN A 241 -54.17 16.66 24.51
CA ASN A 241 -53.48 15.60 25.22
C ASN A 241 -51.99 15.94 25.33
N HIS A 242 -51.40 15.73 26.51
CA HIS A 242 -50.02 16.09 26.79
C HIS A 242 -49.28 14.89 27.41
N ARG A 243 -48.02 14.69 27.02
CA ARG A 243 -47.13 13.66 27.60
C ARG A 243 -45.73 14.25 27.83
N VAL A 244 -45.00 13.68 28.79
CA VAL A 244 -43.55 13.90 28.90
C VAL A 244 -42.87 13.19 27.72
N VAL A 245 -41.86 13.84 27.15
CA VAL A 245 -41.02 13.31 26.07
C VAL A 245 -39.56 13.59 26.37
N GLU A 246 -38.68 12.96 25.60
CA GLU A 246 -37.24 13.03 25.68
C GLU A 246 -36.73 14.49 25.61
N GLN A 247 -35.84 14.89 26.53
CA GLN A 247 -35.36 16.26 26.68
C GLN A 247 -34.22 16.61 25.73
N GLN A 248 -33.39 15.62 25.37
CA GLN A 248 -32.27 15.83 24.47
C GLN A 248 -32.00 14.58 23.64
N VAL A 249 -31.45 14.80 22.45
CA VAL A 249 -30.93 13.74 21.58
C VAL A 249 -29.41 13.79 21.61
N HIS A 250 -28.78 12.67 21.97
CA HIS A 250 -27.34 12.47 21.80
C HIS A 250 -27.11 11.49 20.64
N ILE A 251 -26.20 11.84 19.74
CA ILE A 251 -25.84 11.04 18.57
C ILE A 251 -24.38 10.62 18.62
N ARG A 252 -24.08 9.44 18.07
CA ARG A 252 -22.71 9.00 17.80
C ARG A 252 -22.62 8.07 16.59
N ALA A 253 -21.75 8.38 15.64
CA ALA A 253 -21.46 7.51 14.50
C ALA A 253 -19.97 7.09 14.48
N TYR A 254 -19.65 6.20 13.54
CA TYR A 254 -18.30 5.84 13.14
C TYR A 254 -18.26 5.75 11.61
N HIS A 255 -17.25 6.36 10.99
CA HIS A 255 -17.07 6.35 9.55
C HIS A 255 -15.71 5.73 9.19
N PRO A 256 -15.65 4.55 8.56
CA PRO A 256 -14.38 3.84 8.40
C PRO A 256 -13.40 4.48 7.40
N ARG A 257 -13.82 5.47 6.58
CA ARG A 257 -12.92 6.23 5.70
C ARG A 257 -12.28 7.44 6.38
N ASP A 258 -12.83 7.88 7.52
CA ASP A 258 -12.21 8.84 8.43
C ASP A 258 -12.46 8.37 9.86
N ALA A 259 -11.63 7.42 10.30
CA ALA A 259 -11.74 6.80 11.61
C ALA A 259 -11.42 7.78 12.77
N GLY A 260 -10.87 8.97 12.47
CA GLY A 260 -10.59 10.03 13.45
C GLY A 260 -11.72 11.06 13.58
N ALA A 261 -12.72 11.04 12.68
CA ALA A 261 -13.79 12.03 12.65
C ALA A 261 -14.55 12.15 13.98
N HIS A 262 -14.71 13.38 14.47
CA HIS A 262 -15.50 13.65 15.68
C HIS A 262 -17.00 13.62 15.38
N LEU A 263 -17.56 12.41 15.33
CA LEU A 263 -18.96 12.15 14.96
C LEU A 263 -19.89 11.96 16.17
N SER A 264 -19.64 12.65 17.28
CA SER A 264 -20.50 12.64 18.48
C SER A 264 -21.05 14.04 18.76
N GLY A 265 -22.27 14.15 19.28
CA GLY A 265 -22.87 15.44 19.63
C GLY A 265 -24.24 15.33 20.30
N GLU A 266 -24.71 16.42 20.89
CA GLU A 266 -25.97 16.50 21.64
C GLU A 266 -26.81 17.73 21.23
N ILE A 267 -28.14 17.62 21.30
CA ILE A 267 -29.05 18.73 21.02
C ILE A 267 -30.39 18.69 21.77
N ASP A 268 -30.76 19.85 22.31
CA ASP A 268 -32.09 20.17 22.83
C ASP A 268 -32.76 21.24 21.95
N GLN A 269 -33.77 20.85 21.15
CA GLN A 269 -34.58 21.75 20.33
C GLN A 269 -35.68 22.46 21.13
N SER A 270 -36.03 21.94 22.32
CA SER A 270 -37.01 22.54 23.24
C SER A 270 -36.46 23.76 23.98
N ARG A 271 -35.13 23.93 24.00
CA ARG A 271 -34.37 25.03 24.62
C ARG A 271 -34.64 25.13 26.14
N GLY A 272 -34.65 23.99 26.83
CA GLY A 272 -34.85 23.88 28.27
C GLY A 272 -36.32 23.79 28.70
N SER A 273 -37.20 23.19 27.88
CA SER A 273 -38.63 23.11 28.17
C SER A 273 -38.93 22.20 29.37
N SER A 274 -39.58 22.77 30.39
CA SER A 274 -39.91 22.12 31.67
C SER A 274 -40.96 21.00 31.61
N GLY A 275 -41.39 20.61 30.40
CA GLY A 275 -42.26 19.46 30.11
C GLY A 275 -41.55 18.26 29.46
N THR A 276 -40.23 18.18 29.55
CA THR A 276 -39.39 17.11 28.96
C THR A 276 -38.51 16.45 30.02
N TYR A 277 -38.03 15.22 29.76
CA TYR A 277 -37.10 14.52 30.64
C TYR A 277 -36.30 13.44 29.90
N GLY A 278 -35.02 13.27 30.25
CA GLY A 278 -34.19 12.14 29.81
C GLY A 278 -33.55 12.30 28.43
N GLU A 279 -32.69 11.35 28.08
CA GLU A 279 -31.85 11.37 26.88
C GLU A 279 -32.23 10.26 25.90
N ALA A 280 -32.36 10.61 24.62
CA ALA A 280 -32.43 9.67 23.53
C ALA A 280 -31.03 9.51 22.90
N TYR A 281 -30.32 8.44 23.23
CA TYR A 281 -29.02 8.11 22.64
C TYR A 281 -29.19 7.27 21.36
N HIS A 282 -28.73 7.79 20.22
CA HIS A 282 -28.75 7.14 18.91
C HIS A 282 -27.33 6.83 18.43
N TYR A 283 -27.10 5.61 17.92
CA TYR A 283 -25.78 5.15 17.47
C TYR A 283 -25.80 4.68 16.01
N ALA A 284 -24.70 4.93 15.29
CA ALA A 284 -24.41 4.48 13.92
C ALA A 284 -25.43 4.91 12.84
N GLU A 285 -26.00 6.11 12.97
CA GLU A 285 -26.71 6.77 11.88
C GLU A 285 -25.76 7.09 10.70
N PRO A 286 -26.24 7.28 9.46
CA PRO A 286 -25.41 7.24 8.25
C PRO A 286 -24.61 8.52 7.96
N TYR A 287 -24.53 9.48 8.89
CA TYR A 287 -23.81 10.74 8.68
C TYR A 287 -22.29 10.57 8.73
N THR A 288 -21.59 11.24 7.81
CA THR A 288 -20.11 11.24 7.72
C THR A 288 -19.49 12.52 8.28
N THR A 289 -20.30 13.53 8.61
CA THR A 289 -19.90 14.83 9.17
C THR A 289 -20.91 15.26 10.23
N LEU A 290 -20.47 15.93 11.30
CA LEU A 290 -21.35 16.33 12.39
C LEU A 290 -22.29 17.50 12.03
N GLY A 291 -21.83 18.45 11.21
CA GLY A 291 -22.47 19.76 11.00
C GLY A 291 -22.15 20.73 12.14
N ASP A 292 -22.60 21.99 12.04
CA ASP A 292 -22.65 22.88 13.22
C ASP A 292 -23.95 22.63 14.01
N ARG A 293 -23.90 22.87 15.32
CA ARG A 293 -25.06 22.81 16.21
C ARG A 293 -25.92 24.08 16.14
N LEU A 294 -25.35 25.19 15.66
CA LEU A 294 -25.90 26.54 15.70
C LEU A 294 -26.66 26.96 14.44
N ASP A 295 -26.27 26.45 13.26
CA ASP A 295 -26.95 26.66 11.97
C ASP A 295 -28.45 26.35 12.08
N GLN A 296 -29.35 27.10 11.45
CA GLN A 296 -30.80 26.88 11.57
C GLN A 296 -31.46 26.62 10.22
N ASP A 297 -32.55 25.85 10.27
CA ASP A 297 -33.41 25.47 9.15
C ASP A 297 -32.70 25.08 7.84
N GLU A 298 -32.46 26.03 6.93
CA GLU A 298 -31.84 25.82 5.61
C GLU A 298 -30.31 25.96 5.59
N ASP A 299 -29.69 26.61 6.58
CA ASP A 299 -28.23 26.70 6.73
C ASP A 299 -27.61 25.35 7.17
N LEU A 300 -28.36 24.55 7.92
CA LEU A 300 -27.86 23.30 8.48
C LEU A 300 -27.68 22.23 7.40
N LEU A 301 -26.42 21.82 7.18
CA LEU A 301 -26.03 20.77 6.25
C LEU A 301 -26.91 19.51 6.35
N SER A 302 -27.68 19.25 5.29
CA SER A 302 -28.54 18.06 5.17
C SER A 302 -27.76 16.76 5.31
N GLU A 303 -28.38 15.79 5.99
CA GLU A 303 -27.79 14.48 6.33
C GLU A 303 -26.51 14.52 7.19
N SER A 304 -26.20 15.67 7.82
CA SER A 304 -25.23 15.75 8.91
C SER A 304 -25.74 15.12 10.21
N GLY A 305 -24.86 14.96 11.19
CA GLY A 305 -25.22 14.48 12.53
C GLY A 305 -26.31 15.36 13.17
N TYR A 306 -26.08 16.66 13.31
CA TYR A 306 -27.07 17.56 13.92
C TYR A 306 -28.37 17.63 13.12
N PHE A 307 -28.34 17.44 11.80
CA PHE A 307 -29.55 17.30 10.99
C PHE A 307 -30.38 16.08 11.44
N TYR A 308 -29.79 14.89 11.49
CA TYR A 308 -30.51 13.70 11.96
C TYR A 308 -30.96 13.85 13.42
N ALA A 309 -30.12 14.37 14.31
CA ALA A 309 -30.45 14.59 15.72
C ALA A 309 -31.66 15.52 15.91
N ARG A 310 -31.77 16.60 15.12
CA ARG A 310 -32.97 17.47 15.11
C ARG A 310 -34.20 16.75 14.60
N LEU A 311 -34.08 16.01 13.49
CA LEU A 311 -35.19 15.21 12.95
C LEU A 311 -35.66 14.10 13.92
N ARG A 312 -34.80 13.59 14.82
CA ARG A 312 -35.22 12.74 15.94
C ARG A 312 -35.96 13.55 17.00
N HIS A 313 -35.39 14.67 17.46
CA HIS A 313 -35.99 15.46 18.54
C HIS A 313 -37.35 16.09 18.14
N GLU A 314 -37.50 16.63 16.92
CA GLU A 314 -38.79 17.16 16.44
C GLU A 314 -39.92 16.13 16.52
N ARG A 315 -39.65 14.83 16.33
CA ARG A 315 -40.65 13.75 16.46
C ARG A 315 -41.11 13.55 17.90
N TYR A 316 -40.17 13.58 18.85
CA TYR A 316 -40.50 13.53 20.27
C TYR A 316 -41.35 14.77 20.64
N LEU A 317 -40.99 15.96 20.17
CA LEU A 317 -41.76 17.19 20.40
C LEU A 317 -43.15 17.17 19.72
N ASN A 318 -43.29 16.59 18.51
CA ASN A 318 -44.59 16.36 17.87
C ASN A 318 -45.51 15.45 18.70
N ALA A 319 -44.94 14.52 19.49
CA ALA A 319 -45.71 13.65 20.38
C ALA A 319 -46.07 14.31 21.72
N GLN A 320 -45.35 15.37 22.13
CA GLN A 320 -45.49 16.03 23.44
C GLN A 320 -46.88 16.62 23.67
N THR A 321 -47.43 17.30 22.66
CA THR A 321 -48.79 17.85 22.69
C THR A 321 -49.54 17.45 21.42
N GLN A 322 -50.63 16.71 21.60
CA GLN A 322 -51.51 16.30 20.52
C GLN A 322 -52.88 16.97 20.69
N LEU A 323 -53.37 17.58 19.62
CA LEU A 323 -54.64 18.27 19.55
C LEU A 323 -55.64 17.43 18.76
N SER A 324 -56.92 17.48 19.14
CA SER A 324 -57.99 16.91 18.32
C SER A 324 -59.29 17.68 18.48
N GLY A 325 -60.22 17.46 17.56
CA GLY A 325 -61.53 18.10 17.59
C GLY A 325 -62.43 17.60 16.47
N ILE A 326 -63.63 18.16 16.41
CA ILE A 326 -64.65 17.79 15.44
C ILE A 326 -65.10 19.04 14.69
N THR A 327 -65.29 18.92 13.38
CA THR A 327 -65.82 19.99 12.51
C THR A 327 -66.93 19.48 11.58
N SER A 328 -67.73 20.42 11.06
CA SER A 328 -68.63 20.20 9.93
C SER A 328 -67.99 20.51 8.57
N SER A 329 -66.78 21.11 8.56
CA SER A 329 -66.19 21.67 7.36
C SER A 329 -65.63 20.61 6.42
N ALA A 330 -66.06 20.66 5.16
CA ALA A 330 -65.61 19.79 4.09
C ALA A 330 -64.32 20.28 3.39
N THR A 331 -63.85 21.49 3.69
CA THR A 331 -62.64 22.10 3.10
C THR A 331 -61.37 21.88 3.93
N LEU A 332 -61.51 21.34 5.15
CA LEU A 332 -60.37 21.02 6.01
C LEU A 332 -59.56 19.85 5.42
N ALA A 333 -58.24 19.94 5.47
CA ALA A 333 -57.31 18.93 4.92
C ALA A 333 -56.00 18.86 5.73
N PRO A 334 -55.26 17.73 5.69
CA PRO A 334 -53.93 17.64 6.28
C PRO A 334 -52.93 18.66 5.71
N GLY A 335 -52.05 19.19 6.56
CA GLY A 335 -51.08 20.23 6.19
C GLY A 335 -51.65 21.66 6.18
N GLN A 336 -52.85 21.87 6.71
CA GLN A 336 -53.41 23.20 6.99
C GLN A 336 -53.13 23.63 8.43
N VAL A 337 -52.90 24.93 8.66
CA VAL A 337 -52.83 25.55 9.99
C VAL A 337 -54.19 26.16 10.32
N LEU A 338 -54.94 25.48 11.18
CA LEU A 338 -56.27 25.90 11.60
C LEU A 338 -56.19 26.85 12.80
N HIS A 339 -56.59 28.11 12.60
CA HIS A 339 -56.85 29.05 13.69
C HIS A 339 -58.30 28.94 14.17
N ILE A 340 -58.49 28.87 15.49
CA ILE A 340 -59.82 28.70 16.09
C ILE A 340 -60.22 29.97 16.85
N SER A 341 -61.25 30.65 16.34
CA SER A 341 -61.83 31.84 16.98
C SER A 341 -62.91 31.46 17.99
N GLY A 342 -63.27 32.37 18.91
CA GLY A 342 -64.41 32.17 19.82
C GLY A 342 -64.14 31.40 21.12
N GLY A 343 -62.88 31.35 21.59
CA GLY A 343 -62.54 30.81 22.91
C GLY A 343 -62.18 29.32 22.95
N ALA A 344 -61.28 28.89 22.05
CA ALA A 344 -60.68 27.56 22.09
C ALA A 344 -59.79 27.36 23.35
N PRO A 345 -59.49 26.10 23.74
CA PRO A 345 -58.53 25.81 24.81
C PRO A 345 -57.14 26.37 24.50
N GLN A 346 -56.38 26.75 25.53
CA GLN A 346 -55.08 27.44 25.40
C GLN A 346 -54.08 26.75 24.47
N ALA A 347 -54.06 25.41 24.41
CA ALA A 347 -53.17 24.64 23.55
C ALA A 347 -53.40 24.86 22.03
N PHE A 348 -54.54 25.42 21.63
CA PHE A 348 -54.86 25.78 20.24
C PHE A 348 -54.45 27.22 19.87
N THR A 349 -53.97 28.02 20.82
CA THR A 349 -53.64 29.45 20.60
C THR A 349 -52.61 29.69 19.48
N PRO A 350 -51.55 28.87 19.30
CA PRO A 350 -50.61 29.02 18.18
C PRO A 350 -51.22 28.76 16.79
N GLY A 351 -52.42 28.17 16.72
CA GLY A 351 -52.92 27.46 15.54
C GLY A 351 -52.66 25.96 15.66
N ALA A 352 -53.48 25.15 14.97
CA ALA A 352 -53.41 23.69 14.98
C ALA A 352 -53.08 23.17 13.58
N VAL A 353 -51.89 22.60 13.41
CA VAL A 353 -51.46 21.96 12.16
C VAL A 353 -52.20 20.64 12.02
N ILE A 354 -53.12 20.52 11.05
CA ILE A 354 -53.89 19.29 10.82
C ILE A 354 -52.95 18.20 10.32
N THR A 355 -52.76 17.15 11.13
CA THR A 355 -51.93 15.98 10.80
C THR A 355 -52.77 14.79 10.35
N GLY A 356 -54.06 14.76 10.70
CA GLY A 356 -54.98 13.69 10.34
C GLY A 356 -56.44 14.14 10.29
N LEU A 357 -57.24 13.47 9.47
CA LEU A 357 -58.67 13.72 9.30
C LEU A 357 -59.42 12.40 9.09
N THR A 358 -60.56 12.24 9.76
CA THR A 358 -61.52 11.16 9.51
C THR A 358 -62.90 11.78 9.25
N THR A 359 -63.33 11.74 8.00
CA THR A 359 -64.55 12.39 7.49
C THR A 359 -65.64 11.37 7.26
N THR A 360 -66.85 11.63 7.78
CA THR A 360 -68.00 10.73 7.66
C THR A 360 -69.26 11.51 7.26
N ALA A 361 -70.12 10.92 6.44
CA ALA A 361 -71.48 11.39 6.20
C ALA A 361 -72.38 10.26 5.67
N ALA A 362 -73.69 10.38 5.85
CA ALA A 362 -74.71 9.45 5.33
C ALA A 362 -76.04 10.18 5.11
N ARG A 363 -76.99 9.58 4.36
CA ARG A 363 -78.33 10.16 4.12
C ARG A 363 -79.22 10.28 5.37
N ASP A 364 -78.75 9.79 6.52
CA ASP A 364 -79.39 9.89 7.83
C ASP A 364 -78.52 10.60 8.89
N SER A 365 -77.31 11.09 8.54
CA SER A 365 -76.42 11.81 9.46
C SER A 365 -75.62 12.92 8.78
N SER A 366 -75.56 14.10 9.41
CA SER A 366 -74.70 15.23 9.00
C SER A 366 -73.27 14.82 8.64
N LEU A 367 -72.65 15.57 7.71
CA LEU A 367 -71.21 15.48 7.49
C LEU A 367 -70.47 15.95 8.74
N VAL A 368 -69.56 15.10 9.22
CA VAL A 368 -68.72 15.34 10.39
C VAL A 368 -67.31 14.84 10.10
N ALA A 369 -66.31 15.69 10.30
CA ALA A 369 -64.90 15.33 10.23
C ALA A 369 -64.24 15.48 11.60
N THR A 370 -63.63 14.40 12.08
CA THR A 370 -62.79 14.41 13.29
C THR A 370 -61.35 14.64 12.88
N PHE A 371 -60.70 15.67 13.40
CA PHE A 371 -59.33 16.02 13.05
C PHE A 371 -58.35 15.68 14.19
N GLN A 372 -57.13 15.35 13.79
CA GLN A 372 -55.95 15.23 14.64
C GLN A 372 -54.96 16.32 14.21
N ALA A 373 -54.25 16.90 15.16
CA ALA A 373 -53.34 18.01 14.92
C ALA A 373 -52.21 18.07 15.96
N ILE A 374 -51.20 18.87 15.66
CA ILE A 374 -50.19 19.37 16.62
C ILE A 374 -50.30 20.89 16.73
N PRO A 375 -49.86 21.52 17.84
CA PRO A 375 -49.72 22.98 17.89
C PRO A 375 -48.73 23.45 16.80
N TYR A 376 -49.03 24.56 16.14
CA TYR A 376 -48.07 25.22 15.26
C TYR A 376 -46.87 25.77 16.06
N SER A 377 -45.69 25.72 15.45
CA SER A 377 -44.43 26.23 16.01
C SER A 377 -43.52 26.69 14.88
N ASP A 378 -42.91 27.87 15.06
CA ASP A 378 -41.94 28.40 14.10
C ASP A 378 -40.60 27.63 14.10
N THR A 379 -40.34 26.76 15.09
CA THR A 379 -39.06 26.05 15.28
C THR A 379 -39.18 24.52 15.39
N VAL A 380 -40.37 23.96 15.20
CA VAL A 380 -40.62 22.49 15.25
C VAL A 380 -41.60 22.13 14.14
N CYS A 381 -41.10 21.48 13.09
CA CYS A 381 -41.96 20.99 12.01
C CYS A 381 -42.63 19.66 12.39
N PHE A 382 -43.68 19.28 11.65
CA PHE A 382 -44.18 17.91 11.63
C PHE A 382 -43.16 17.00 10.94
N ARG A 383 -42.79 15.90 11.57
CA ARG A 383 -41.92 14.86 10.99
C ARG A 383 -42.67 13.53 10.88
N PRO A 384 -42.63 12.84 9.72
CA PRO A 384 -43.29 11.55 9.56
C PRO A 384 -42.74 10.52 10.55
N ALA A 385 -43.56 9.55 10.96
CA ALA A 385 -43.07 8.42 11.74
C ALA A 385 -41.99 7.65 10.95
N LEU A 386 -40.93 7.21 11.65
CA LEU A 386 -39.86 6.44 11.03
C LEU A 386 -40.33 5.02 10.76
N GLN A 387 -40.19 4.57 9.51
CA GLN A 387 -40.44 3.18 9.14
C GLN A 387 -39.20 2.34 9.48
N PRO A 388 -39.36 1.09 9.96
CA PRO A 388 -38.21 0.24 10.25
C PRO A 388 -37.46 -0.09 8.95
N LYS A 389 -36.17 0.26 8.91
CA LYS A 389 -35.28 -0.10 7.79
C LYS A 389 -35.18 -1.63 7.67
N PRO A 390 -35.31 -2.23 6.48
CA PRO A 390 -35.13 -3.67 6.32
C PRO A 390 -33.72 -4.06 6.78
N GLN A 391 -33.60 -5.18 7.51
CA GLN A 391 -32.33 -5.66 8.05
C GLN A 391 -31.92 -6.98 7.41
N ILE A 392 -30.67 -7.05 6.96
CA ILE A 392 -30.05 -8.23 6.37
C ILE A 392 -29.17 -8.89 7.43
N ALA A 393 -29.77 -9.78 8.24
CA ALA A 393 -29.10 -10.46 9.35
C ALA A 393 -28.09 -11.57 8.93
N GLY A 394 -28.07 -11.92 7.64
CA GLY A 394 -27.18 -12.93 7.06
C GLY A 394 -26.21 -12.33 6.04
N THR A 395 -25.76 -13.16 5.09
CA THR A 395 -24.99 -12.69 3.94
C THR A 395 -25.79 -12.80 2.64
N VAL A 396 -25.49 -11.90 1.70
CA VAL A 396 -26.01 -11.91 0.33
C VAL A 396 -24.86 -12.31 -0.62
N PRO A 397 -25.08 -13.22 -1.58
CA PRO A 397 -24.07 -13.56 -2.56
C PRO A 397 -23.91 -12.45 -3.61
N ALA A 398 -22.66 -12.14 -3.95
CA ALA A 398 -22.27 -11.23 -5.01
C ALA A 398 -21.02 -11.78 -5.72
N ARG A 399 -20.61 -11.16 -6.84
CA ARG A 399 -19.36 -11.50 -7.54
C ARG A 399 -18.51 -10.25 -7.75
N VAL A 400 -17.20 -10.37 -7.51
CA VAL A 400 -16.23 -9.28 -7.73
C VAL A 400 -16.22 -8.88 -9.22
N THR A 401 -16.17 -7.58 -9.51
CA THR A 401 -16.30 -7.05 -10.88
C THR A 401 -15.17 -6.09 -11.25
N SER A 402 -14.87 -6.01 -12.55
CA SER A 402 -13.84 -5.15 -13.15
C SER A 402 -14.37 -4.55 -14.45
N PRO A 403 -14.04 -3.28 -14.78
CA PRO A 403 -14.32 -2.72 -16.11
C PRO A 403 -13.55 -3.43 -17.23
N GLN A 404 -12.47 -4.16 -16.89
CA GLN A 404 -11.75 -5.00 -17.84
C GLN A 404 -12.39 -6.40 -17.91
N ALA A 405 -12.88 -6.76 -19.09
CA ALA A 405 -13.37 -8.12 -19.36
C ALA A 405 -12.23 -9.15 -19.22
N ASN A 406 -12.45 -10.21 -18.44
CA ASN A 406 -11.47 -11.24 -18.11
C ASN A 406 -10.17 -10.70 -17.47
N ASP A 407 -10.29 -9.69 -16.61
CA ASP A 407 -9.20 -9.16 -15.79
C ASP A 407 -8.45 -10.27 -15.04
N PRO A 408 -7.14 -10.49 -15.31
CA PRO A 408 -6.33 -11.49 -14.59
C PRO A 408 -5.89 -11.04 -13.20
N TYR A 409 -6.18 -9.79 -12.83
CA TYR A 409 -5.85 -9.18 -11.54
C TYR A 409 -7.13 -8.78 -10.77
N GLY A 410 -6.95 -8.15 -9.62
CA GLY A 410 -8.04 -7.66 -8.79
C GLY A 410 -8.25 -6.17 -8.98
N HIS A 411 -9.39 -5.78 -9.53
CA HIS A 411 -9.80 -4.37 -9.60
C HIS A 411 -10.10 -3.84 -8.19
N ILE A 412 -9.15 -3.04 -7.68
CA ILE A 412 -9.21 -2.41 -6.36
C ILE A 412 -8.91 -0.91 -6.45
N ASP A 413 -9.42 -0.15 -5.49
CA ASP A 413 -9.05 1.25 -5.31
C ASP A 413 -7.83 1.43 -4.39
N LEU A 414 -7.45 2.69 -4.17
CA LEU A 414 -6.33 3.10 -3.29
C LEU A 414 -6.52 2.71 -1.80
N GLU A 415 -7.71 2.26 -1.39
CA GLU A 415 -7.97 1.74 -0.04
C GLU A 415 -8.05 0.20 -0.01
N GLY A 416 -7.80 -0.46 -1.14
CA GLY A 416 -7.87 -1.92 -1.29
C GLY A 416 -9.30 -2.46 -1.14
N ARG A 417 -10.31 -1.67 -1.54
CA ARG A 417 -11.73 -2.03 -1.61
C ARG A 417 -12.06 -2.63 -2.98
N TYR A 418 -13.22 -3.28 -3.08
CA TYR A 418 -13.71 -3.94 -4.29
C TYR A 418 -15.07 -3.39 -4.72
N LYS A 419 -15.40 -3.50 -6.00
CA LYS A 419 -16.79 -3.48 -6.47
C LYS A 419 -17.32 -4.88 -6.69
N VAL A 420 -18.63 -5.05 -6.59
CA VAL A 420 -19.31 -6.33 -6.75
C VAL A 420 -20.62 -6.18 -7.52
N ASN A 421 -20.97 -7.18 -8.33
CA ASN A 421 -22.33 -7.36 -8.84
C ASN A 421 -23.13 -8.19 -7.84
N PHE A 422 -24.22 -7.63 -7.28
CA PHE A 422 -25.11 -8.32 -6.35
C PHE A 422 -26.06 -9.26 -7.10
N LEU A 423 -26.12 -10.54 -6.72
CA LEU A 423 -26.89 -11.54 -7.49
C LEU A 423 -28.42 -11.43 -7.36
N PHE A 424 -28.94 -10.50 -6.54
CA PHE A 424 -30.35 -10.14 -6.54
C PHE A 424 -30.70 -9.03 -7.53
N ASP A 425 -29.69 -8.26 -7.98
CA ASP A 425 -29.92 -7.08 -8.80
C ASP A 425 -30.28 -7.50 -10.23
N ARG A 426 -31.17 -6.72 -10.84
CA ARG A 426 -31.76 -6.96 -12.15
C ARG A 426 -31.50 -5.81 -13.11
N ASP A 427 -30.99 -4.70 -12.62
CA ASP A 427 -30.69 -3.53 -13.43
C ASP A 427 -29.38 -3.73 -14.21
N THR A 428 -29.31 -3.18 -15.42
CA THR A 428 -28.16 -3.38 -16.34
C THR A 428 -27.14 -2.27 -16.19
N TRP A 429 -26.10 -2.56 -15.41
CA TRP A 429 -24.96 -1.69 -15.16
C TRP A 429 -23.80 -1.93 -16.15
N LYS A 430 -22.83 -1.00 -16.21
CA LYS A 430 -21.52 -1.31 -16.81
C LYS A 430 -20.68 -2.14 -15.82
N PRO A 431 -19.82 -3.06 -16.29
CA PRO A 431 -18.82 -3.71 -15.44
C PRO A 431 -17.89 -2.66 -14.78
N GLY A 432 -17.66 -2.78 -13.48
CA GLY A 432 -16.98 -1.75 -12.68
C GLY A 432 -17.90 -0.62 -12.17
N GLU A 433 -19.21 -0.68 -12.41
CA GLU A 433 -20.19 0.32 -11.98
C GLU A 433 -21.36 -0.26 -11.16
N GLU A 434 -21.40 -1.58 -10.90
CA GLU A 434 -22.55 -2.29 -10.28
C GLU A 434 -22.73 -2.05 -8.78
N SER A 435 -21.74 -1.45 -8.10
CA SER A 435 -21.83 -1.08 -6.68
C SER A 435 -20.92 0.09 -6.31
N LEU A 436 -21.12 0.60 -5.09
CA LEU A 436 -20.10 1.35 -4.35
C LEU A 436 -18.85 0.50 -4.05
N TRP A 437 -17.82 1.13 -3.49
CA TRP A 437 -16.60 0.43 -3.05
C TRP A 437 -16.77 -0.25 -1.68
N LEU A 438 -16.84 -1.58 -1.67
CA LEU A 438 -16.96 -2.43 -0.49
C LEU A 438 -15.59 -2.74 0.13
N ARG A 439 -15.50 -2.63 1.46
CA ARG A 439 -14.35 -3.12 2.23
C ARG A 439 -14.33 -4.65 2.23
N LEU A 440 -13.14 -5.24 2.19
CA LEU A 440 -12.92 -6.68 2.42
C LEU A 440 -12.50 -6.92 3.88
N ALA A 441 -13.22 -7.78 4.59
CA ALA A 441 -12.79 -8.30 5.88
C ALA A 441 -11.52 -9.15 5.69
N ARG A 442 -10.45 -8.84 6.45
CA ARG A 442 -9.15 -9.50 6.34
C ARG A 442 -8.86 -10.31 7.62
N PRO A 443 -8.26 -11.51 7.53
CA PRO A 443 -7.87 -12.29 8.71
C PRO A 443 -6.85 -11.59 9.62
N TYR A 444 -6.07 -10.65 9.05
CA TYR A 444 -5.10 -9.83 9.77
C TYR A 444 -4.91 -8.50 9.03
N ALA A 445 -4.97 -7.37 9.74
CA ALA A 445 -4.73 -6.04 9.21
C ALA A 445 -4.20 -5.11 10.32
N GLY A 446 -3.35 -4.17 9.94
CA GLY A 446 -2.83 -3.07 10.74
C GLY A 446 -2.54 -1.86 9.84
N ASP A 447 -1.76 -0.91 10.34
CA ASP A 447 -1.37 0.32 9.64
C ASP A 447 -0.32 0.10 8.53
N THR A 448 0.59 -0.85 8.77
CA THR A 448 1.83 -1.09 8.01
C THR A 448 1.98 -2.56 7.62
N HIS A 449 1.05 -3.41 8.03
CA HIS A 449 1.17 -4.87 8.00
C HIS A 449 -0.21 -5.55 7.90
N GLY A 450 -0.24 -6.82 7.51
CA GLY A 450 -1.47 -7.61 7.44
C GLY A 450 -1.42 -8.70 6.38
N LEU A 451 -2.59 -9.27 6.06
CA LEU A 451 -2.76 -10.25 5.00
C LEU A 451 -3.80 -9.75 3.98
N HIS A 452 -3.33 -9.45 2.76
CA HIS A 452 -4.18 -9.11 1.62
C HIS A 452 -3.82 -10.01 0.44
N LEU A 453 -4.78 -10.84 0.01
CA LEU A 453 -4.71 -11.64 -1.20
C LEU A 453 -5.79 -11.11 -2.14
N PRO A 454 -5.45 -10.38 -3.22
CA PRO A 454 -6.47 -9.72 -4.03
C PRO A 454 -7.44 -10.69 -4.70
N LEU A 455 -8.74 -10.40 -4.55
CA LEU A 455 -9.80 -11.12 -5.25
C LEU A 455 -9.86 -10.67 -6.71
N ILE A 456 -10.03 -11.61 -7.64
CA ILE A 456 -10.11 -11.34 -9.09
C ILE A 456 -11.56 -11.26 -9.56
N ALA A 457 -11.80 -10.68 -10.75
CA ALA A 457 -13.14 -10.62 -11.33
C ALA A 457 -13.80 -12.01 -11.44
N GLY A 458 -15.11 -12.08 -11.19
CA GLY A 458 -15.90 -13.31 -11.17
C GLY A 458 -15.88 -14.09 -9.85
N THR A 459 -14.95 -13.81 -8.93
CA THR A 459 -14.86 -14.47 -7.60
C THR A 459 -16.17 -14.30 -6.83
N GLU A 460 -16.76 -15.41 -6.37
CA GLU A 460 -17.96 -15.36 -5.53
C GLU A 460 -17.61 -14.89 -4.10
N VAL A 461 -18.43 -13.97 -3.58
CA VAL A 461 -18.22 -13.33 -2.28
C VAL A 461 -19.52 -13.25 -1.48
N ALA A 462 -19.40 -13.50 -0.18
CA ALA A 462 -20.47 -13.34 0.79
C ALA A 462 -20.43 -11.92 1.35
N ILE A 463 -21.42 -11.10 0.99
CA ILE A 463 -21.56 -9.72 1.47
C ILE A 463 -22.34 -9.72 2.79
N ALA A 464 -21.73 -9.19 3.84
CA ALA A 464 -22.39 -8.90 5.12
C ALA A 464 -22.66 -7.39 5.24
N PHE A 465 -23.45 -7.00 6.23
CA PHE A 465 -23.99 -5.65 6.37
C PHE A 465 -23.73 -5.14 7.79
N GLU A 466 -23.16 -3.94 7.96
CA GLU A 466 -22.90 -3.38 9.29
C GLU A 466 -24.23 -3.18 10.03
N GLN A 467 -24.41 -3.85 11.18
CA GLN A 467 -25.67 -3.88 11.95
C GLN A 467 -26.90 -4.38 11.15
N GLY A 468 -26.67 -5.08 10.02
CA GLY A 468 -27.71 -5.50 9.09
C GLY A 468 -28.22 -4.40 8.16
N ASP A 469 -27.63 -3.20 8.15
CA ASP A 469 -28.03 -2.08 7.29
C ASP A 469 -27.69 -2.36 5.80
N PRO A 470 -28.67 -2.46 4.89
CA PRO A 470 -28.46 -2.68 3.46
C PRO A 470 -27.52 -1.66 2.79
N ASP A 471 -27.46 -0.42 3.31
CA ASP A 471 -26.63 0.65 2.75
C ASP A 471 -25.17 0.59 3.26
N ARG A 472 -24.84 -0.37 4.14
CA ARG A 472 -23.49 -0.60 4.70
C ARG A 472 -22.91 -1.99 4.37
N PRO A 473 -22.83 -2.42 3.09
CA PRO A 473 -22.28 -3.71 2.73
C PRO A 473 -20.74 -3.76 2.86
N TYR A 474 -20.22 -4.94 3.22
CA TYR A 474 -18.80 -5.29 3.14
C TYR A 474 -18.63 -6.76 2.76
N ILE A 475 -17.55 -7.10 2.06
CA ILE A 475 -17.23 -8.51 1.76
C ILE A 475 -16.73 -9.17 3.06
N ALA A 476 -17.49 -10.13 3.58
CA ALA A 476 -17.10 -10.90 4.76
C ALA A 476 -16.18 -12.06 4.40
N HIS A 477 -16.47 -12.78 3.30
CA HIS A 477 -15.73 -13.95 2.86
C HIS A 477 -15.72 -14.07 1.33
N ALA A 478 -14.69 -14.68 0.77
CA ALA A 478 -14.73 -15.27 -0.58
C ALA A 478 -15.18 -16.73 -0.49
N LEU A 479 -15.90 -17.22 -1.49
CA LEU A 479 -16.47 -18.57 -1.56
C LEU A 479 -15.95 -19.32 -2.79
N HIS A 480 -15.90 -20.65 -2.70
CA HIS A 480 -15.71 -21.53 -3.86
C HIS A 480 -17.08 -21.94 -4.45
N ASP A 481 -17.15 -22.15 -5.76
CA ASP A 481 -18.38 -22.56 -6.45
C ASP A 481 -18.15 -23.77 -7.38
N SER A 482 -19.19 -24.21 -8.10
CA SER A 482 -19.12 -25.38 -8.98
C SER A 482 -18.18 -25.27 -10.19
N GLN A 483 -17.82 -24.04 -10.59
CA GLN A 483 -16.85 -23.71 -11.63
C GLN A 483 -15.49 -23.37 -11.00
N HIS A 484 -15.51 -22.62 -9.89
CA HIS A 484 -14.35 -22.15 -9.13
C HIS A 484 -14.12 -23.01 -7.88
N VAL A 485 -13.81 -24.30 -8.10
CA VAL A 485 -13.71 -25.31 -7.03
C VAL A 485 -12.50 -25.13 -6.11
N ASP A 486 -12.65 -25.58 -4.86
CA ASP A 486 -11.59 -25.51 -3.85
C ASP A 486 -10.30 -26.23 -4.27
N HIS A 487 -9.17 -25.70 -3.81
CA HIS A 487 -7.84 -26.31 -3.98
C HIS A 487 -7.62 -27.54 -3.10
N VAL A 488 -8.40 -27.70 -2.03
CA VAL A 488 -8.34 -28.82 -1.08
C VAL A 488 -9.68 -29.56 -1.09
N THR A 489 -9.66 -30.79 -1.61
CA THR A 489 -10.86 -31.64 -1.74
C THR A 489 -10.59 -33.02 -1.13
N LEU A 490 -11.59 -33.90 -1.09
CA LEU A 490 -11.42 -35.31 -0.69
C LEU A 490 -10.29 -36.04 -1.45
N ARG A 491 -9.93 -35.60 -2.66
CA ARG A 491 -8.81 -36.15 -3.46
C ARG A 491 -7.42 -35.80 -2.89
N ASN A 492 -7.34 -34.83 -1.98
CA ASN A 492 -6.10 -34.28 -1.43
C ASN A 492 -6.26 -33.64 -0.04
N TYR A 493 -7.17 -34.18 0.78
CA TYR A 493 -7.69 -33.62 2.04
C TYR A 493 -6.69 -33.44 3.18
N LYS A 494 -5.44 -33.89 3.00
CA LYS A 494 -4.34 -33.75 3.98
C LYS A 494 -3.42 -32.57 3.63
N ARG A 495 -3.91 -31.56 2.90
CA ARG A 495 -3.10 -30.47 2.38
C ARG A 495 -3.61 -29.12 2.82
N ASN A 496 -2.66 -28.26 3.17
CA ASN A 496 -2.87 -26.83 3.32
C ASN A 496 -2.21 -26.15 2.10
N VAL A 497 -2.93 -25.26 1.40
CA VAL A 497 -2.46 -24.70 0.12
C VAL A 497 -2.82 -23.21 0.02
N LEU A 498 -1.80 -22.36 -0.10
CA LEU A 498 -1.93 -21.02 -0.66
C LEU A 498 -1.43 -21.07 -2.11
N ARG A 499 -2.21 -20.55 -3.06
CA ARG A 499 -1.86 -20.48 -4.48
C ARG A 499 -2.38 -19.19 -5.11
N THR A 500 -1.58 -18.56 -5.96
CA THR A 500 -2.00 -17.41 -6.78
C THR A 500 -2.41 -17.84 -8.20
N PRO A 501 -3.06 -16.98 -9.02
CA PRO A 501 -3.38 -17.29 -10.41
C PRO A 501 -2.16 -17.70 -11.25
N ALA A 502 -1.02 -17.02 -11.07
CA ALA A 502 0.27 -17.36 -11.68
C ALA A 502 0.94 -18.62 -11.08
N ASN A 503 0.20 -19.44 -10.32
CA ASN A 503 0.62 -20.72 -9.75
C ASN A 503 1.80 -20.64 -8.74
N ASN A 504 2.16 -19.43 -8.28
CA ASN A 504 3.01 -19.22 -7.09
C ASN A 504 2.31 -19.88 -5.90
N LYS A 505 3.06 -20.64 -5.09
CA LYS A 505 2.45 -21.65 -4.23
C LYS A 505 3.24 -21.93 -2.97
N LEU A 506 2.55 -21.91 -1.83
CA LEU A 506 2.96 -22.55 -0.59
C LEU A 506 2.02 -23.74 -0.35
N ARG A 507 2.58 -24.94 -0.21
CA ARG A 507 1.86 -26.20 0.08
C ARG A 507 2.47 -26.87 1.29
N MET A 508 1.63 -27.36 2.19
CA MET A 508 1.98 -28.31 3.25
C MET A 508 1.13 -29.56 3.04
N ASP A 509 1.66 -30.75 3.34
CA ASP A 509 0.97 -32.03 3.21
C ASP A 509 1.21 -32.85 4.49
N ASP A 510 0.17 -33.03 5.30
CA ASP A 510 0.21 -33.63 6.64
C ASP A 510 0.00 -35.16 6.59
N THR A 511 0.40 -35.79 5.49
CA THR A 511 0.39 -37.25 5.37
C THR A 511 1.43 -37.86 6.31
N ARG A 512 0.98 -38.35 7.47
CA ARG A 512 1.84 -38.93 8.52
C ARG A 512 2.90 -39.91 7.99
N GLY A 513 4.17 -39.67 8.34
CA GLY A 513 5.34 -40.40 7.85
C GLY A 513 5.79 -40.01 6.43
N ARG A 514 5.20 -38.96 5.85
CA ARG A 514 5.43 -38.41 4.50
C ARG A 514 5.17 -36.88 4.47
N GLU A 515 5.30 -36.23 5.62
CA GLU A 515 5.08 -34.81 5.79
C GLU A 515 6.05 -34.01 4.93
N HIS A 516 5.55 -33.01 4.22
CA HIS A 516 6.40 -32.14 3.41
C HIS A 516 5.82 -30.75 3.18
N ILE A 517 6.71 -29.78 3.02
CA ILE A 517 6.42 -28.40 2.67
C ILE A 517 7.01 -28.11 1.28
N LYS A 518 6.31 -27.33 0.47
CA LYS A 518 6.78 -26.82 -0.82
C LYS A 518 6.46 -25.33 -0.96
N LEU A 519 7.47 -24.54 -1.26
CA LEU A 519 7.36 -23.19 -1.79
C LEU A 519 7.82 -23.19 -3.26
N SER A 520 7.08 -22.57 -4.19
CA SER A 520 7.51 -22.49 -5.60
C SER A 520 6.87 -21.37 -6.41
N THR A 521 7.59 -20.92 -7.43
CA THR A 521 7.10 -20.08 -8.55
C THR A 521 7.36 -20.77 -9.89
N GLU A 522 6.59 -20.39 -10.91
CA GLU A 522 6.78 -20.80 -12.31
C GLU A 522 7.42 -19.67 -13.17
N TYR A 523 8.00 -18.64 -12.52
CA TYR A 523 8.82 -17.62 -13.18
C TYR A 523 10.25 -18.12 -13.40
N GLY A 524 10.81 -17.84 -14.59
CA GLY A 524 12.17 -18.29 -14.97
C GLY A 524 12.29 -19.81 -15.16
N GLY A 525 11.22 -20.48 -15.60
CA GLY A 525 11.09 -21.94 -15.52
C GLY A 525 10.50 -22.31 -14.16
N LYS A 526 11.05 -23.31 -13.47
CA LYS A 526 10.58 -23.71 -12.13
C LYS A 526 11.61 -23.43 -11.05
N SER A 527 11.28 -22.51 -10.14
CA SER A 527 12.01 -22.30 -8.89
C SER A 527 11.21 -22.85 -7.71
N GLN A 528 11.82 -23.72 -6.89
CA GLN A 528 11.17 -24.39 -5.77
C GLN A 528 12.11 -24.69 -4.60
N LEU A 529 11.59 -24.52 -3.38
CA LEU A 529 12.13 -25.12 -2.16
C LEU A 529 11.15 -26.21 -1.69
N ASN A 530 11.61 -27.45 -1.58
CA ASN A 530 10.86 -28.55 -0.99
C ASN A 530 11.54 -29.00 0.31
N LEU A 531 10.77 -29.31 1.35
CA LEU A 531 11.23 -29.76 2.67
C LEU A 531 10.48 -31.03 3.08
N GLY A 532 11.13 -31.96 3.78
CA GLY A 532 10.52 -33.21 4.24
C GLY A 532 10.52 -34.30 3.16
N HIS A 533 9.41 -35.02 3.02
CA HIS A 533 9.27 -36.13 2.07
C HIS A 533 9.13 -35.65 0.61
N LEU A 534 10.19 -35.83 -0.18
CA LEU A 534 10.24 -35.37 -1.56
C LEU A 534 9.55 -36.37 -2.50
N VAL A 535 8.73 -35.87 -3.42
CA VAL A 535 8.01 -36.70 -4.40
C VAL A 535 8.09 -36.15 -5.83
N ASP A 536 7.99 -37.05 -6.81
CA ASP A 536 7.88 -36.71 -8.23
C ASP A 536 6.45 -36.29 -8.65
N ALA A 537 6.23 -36.11 -9.96
CA ALA A 537 4.91 -35.79 -10.51
C ALA A 537 3.88 -36.95 -10.36
N ALA A 538 4.33 -38.20 -10.29
CA ALA A 538 3.52 -39.39 -10.07
C ALA A 538 3.25 -39.69 -8.56
N LYS A 539 3.77 -38.85 -7.66
CA LYS A 539 3.74 -38.98 -6.19
C LYS A 539 4.61 -40.13 -5.62
N GLN A 540 5.58 -40.62 -6.39
CA GLN A 540 6.59 -41.57 -5.91
C GLN A 540 7.68 -40.83 -5.12
N LYS A 541 8.26 -41.49 -4.11
CA LYS A 541 9.34 -40.90 -3.27
C LYS A 541 10.60 -40.68 -4.12
N ARG A 542 11.12 -39.45 -4.10
CA ARG A 542 12.43 -39.06 -4.66
C ARG A 542 13.54 -38.93 -3.62
N GLY A 543 13.20 -38.68 -2.36
CA GLY A 543 14.17 -38.40 -1.30
C GLY A 543 13.50 -37.88 -0.03
N GLU A 544 14.32 -37.47 0.93
CA GLU A 544 13.92 -36.86 2.21
C GLU A 544 14.99 -35.85 2.63
N GLY A 545 14.58 -34.68 3.15
CA GLY A 545 15.51 -33.62 3.56
C GLY A 545 15.04 -32.25 3.09
N PHE A 546 15.89 -31.51 2.39
CA PHE A 546 15.52 -30.28 1.68
C PHE A 546 16.08 -30.28 0.26
N GLU A 547 15.28 -29.84 -0.72
CA GLU A 547 15.72 -29.61 -2.10
C GLU A 547 15.44 -28.14 -2.45
N LEU A 548 16.49 -27.38 -2.78
CA LEU A 548 16.37 -26.10 -3.47
C LEU A 548 16.71 -26.32 -4.95
N ARG A 549 15.75 -26.10 -5.84
CA ARG A 549 15.91 -26.19 -7.29
C ARG A 549 15.49 -24.87 -7.95
N THR A 550 16.22 -24.50 -8.99
CA THR A 550 15.85 -23.46 -9.95
C THR A 550 16.21 -23.96 -11.34
N ASP A 551 15.38 -23.66 -12.34
CA ASP A 551 15.71 -23.87 -13.76
C ASP A 551 16.44 -22.65 -14.36
N SER A 552 16.81 -21.68 -13.51
CA SER A 552 17.52 -20.45 -13.80
C SER A 552 18.73 -20.32 -12.84
N TRP A 553 19.28 -19.12 -12.65
CA TRP A 553 20.42 -18.91 -11.74
C TRP A 553 20.05 -19.19 -10.27
N GLY A 554 21.00 -19.75 -9.52
CA GLY A 554 20.87 -20.02 -8.08
C GLY A 554 22.21 -19.85 -7.36
N ALA A 555 22.15 -19.50 -6.07
CA ALA A 555 23.32 -19.34 -5.22
C ALA A 555 22.99 -19.80 -3.78
N ILE A 556 23.92 -20.51 -3.15
CA ILE A 556 23.79 -21.04 -1.78
C ILE A 556 25.08 -20.72 -1.02
N ARG A 557 25.00 -20.48 0.29
CA ARG A 557 26.14 -20.18 1.17
C ARG A 557 25.99 -20.93 2.49
N GLY A 558 27.08 -21.42 3.08
CA GLY A 558 27.05 -22.18 4.34
C GLY A 558 28.39 -22.17 5.07
N GLY A 559 28.42 -21.61 6.29
CA GLY A 559 29.65 -21.42 7.08
C GLY A 559 30.23 -22.68 7.76
N LYS A 560 29.69 -23.87 7.46
CA LYS A 560 30.15 -25.17 8.01
C LYS A 560 30.22 -26.28 6.95
N GLY A 561 30.35 -25.89 5.67
CA GLY A 561 30.32 -26.80 4.53
C GLY A 561 29.04 -26.69 3.71
N LEU A 562 29.12 -27.13 2.44
CA LEU A 562 28.09 -27.04 1.41
C LEU A 562 28.52 -27.91 0.21
N PHE A 563 27.59 -28.59 -0.47
CA PHE A 563 27.85 -29.21 -1.77
C PHE A 563 27.11 -28.41 -2.85
N ILE A 564 27.83 -28.02 -3.90
CA ILE A 564 27.25 -27.37 -5.07
C ILE A 564 27.68 -28.15 -6.31
N SER A 565 26.71 -28.65 -7.07
CA SER A 565 26.94 -29.18 -8.42
C SER A 565 26.18 -28.36 -9.47
N ALA A 566 26.73 -28.32 -10.68
CA ALA A 566 26.09 -27.81 -11.90
C ALA A 566 25.77 -28.91 -12.92
N ASP A 567 25.63 -30.16 -12.48
CA ASP A 567 25.21 -31.29 -13.32
C ASP A 567 23.73 -31.15 -13.78
N ASP A 568 23.46 -31.29 -15.07
CA ASP A 568 22.08 -31.26 -15.59
C ASP A 568 21.32 -32.56 -15.28
N GLN A 569 20.54 -32.54 -14.21
CA GLN A 569 19.49 -33.54 -13.99
C GLN A 569 18.22 -33.19 -14.79
N GLY A 570 18.24 -33.51 -16.09
CA GLY A 570 17.08 -33.43 -16.97
C GLY A 570 15.83 -34.09 -16.35
N GLN A 571 14.78 -33.30 -16.12
CA GLN A 571 13.54 -33.70 -15.42
C GLN A 571 13.71 -34.21 -13.97
N ALA A 572 14.87 -34.04 -13.33
CA ALA A 572 15.22 -34.60 -12.01
C ALA A 572 15.07 -36.13 -11.89
N ARG A 573 15.53 -36.85 -12.94
CA ARG A 573 15.67 -38.32 -12.92
C ARG A 573 16.94 -38.73 -12.19
N GLY A 574 16.83 -39.06 -10.91
CA GLY A 574 17.94 -39.53 -10.07
C GLY A 574 17.61 -39.45 -8.59
N GLU A 575 18.52 -39.95 -7.74
CA GLU A 575 18.48 -39.65 -6.31
C GLU A 575 19.01 -38.24 -6.04
N GLN A 576 18.62 -37.67 -4.90
CA GLN A 576 19.04 -36.32 -4.51
C GLN A 576 20.55 -36.20 -4.23
N LEU A 577 21.17 -37.29 -3.75
CA LEU A 577 22.60 -37.36 -3.42
C LEU A 577 23.37 -38.18 -4.47
N ASP A 578 22.94 -38.15 -5.74
CA ASP A 578 23.70 -38.76 -6.82
C ASP A 578 25.00 -37.96 -7.06
N MET A 579 26.09 -38.49 -6.49
CA MET A 579 27.43 -37.92 -6.59
C MET A 579 28.33 -38.76 -7.51
N VAL A 580 27.78 -39.66 -8.35
CA VAL A 580 28.59 -40.69 -9.06
C VAL A 580 29.72 -40.07 -9.89
N ALA A 581 29.43 -39.06 -10.72
CA ALA A 581 30.43 -38.37 -11.54
C ALA A 581 31.54 -37.70 -10.70
N ALA A 582 31.16 -36.97 -9.63
CA ALA A 582 32.12 -36.34 -8.73
C ALA A 582 32.99 -37.36 -7.97
N ILE A 583 32.39 -38.49 -7.56
CA ILE A 583 33.09 -39.59 -6.89
C ILE A 583 34.05 -40.31 -7.83
N GLU A 584 33.72 -40.48 -9.11
CA GLU A 584 34.62 -41.08 -10.11
C GLU A 584 35.84 -40.18 -10.41
N GLN A 585 35.66 -38.86 -10.49
CA GLN A 585 36.79 -37.95 -10.63
C GLN A 585 37.66 -37.91 -9.36
N LEU A 586 37.07 -37.88 -8.15
CA LEU A 586 37.82 -37.97 -6.88
C LEU A 586 38.63 -39.27 -6.78
N LYS A 587 38.04 -40.42 -7.16
CA LYS A 587 38.75 -41.72 -7.20
C LYS A 587 39.89 -41.72 -8.21
N SER A 588 39.71 -41.08 -9.37
CA SER A 588 40.72 -40.98 -10.42
C SER A 588 41.92 -40.15 -9.98
N ALA A 589 41.67 -38.97 -9.39
CA ALA A 589 42.72 -38.12 -8.80
C ALA A 589 43.50 -38.84 -7.68
N LEU A 590 42.79 -39.53 -6.78
CA LEU A 590 43.40 -40.31 -5.71
C LEU A 590 44.26 -41.47 -6.24
N SER A 591 43.86 -42.11 -7.34
CA SER A 591 44.65 -43.15 -8.00
C SER A 591 45.95 -42.59 -8.58
N LEU A 592 45.90 -41.40 -9.20
CA LEU A 592 47.08 -40.70 -9.71
C LEU A 592 48.05 -40.32 -8.57
N ALA A 593 47.54 -39.70 -7.50
CA ALA A 593 48.34 -39.33 -6.33
C ALA A 593 49.05 -40.53 -5.69
N ARG A 594 48.35 -41.67 -5.57
CA ARG A 594 48.95 -42.94 -5.10
C ARG A 594 50.06 -43.44 -6.03
N SER A 595 49.90 -43.36 -7.36
CA SER A 595 50.94 -43.79 -8.31
C SER A 595 52.20 -42.92 -8.23
N LEU A 596 52.04 -41.60 -8.07
CA LEU A 596 53.16 -40.66 -7.92
C LEU A 596 53.92 -40.88 -6.60
N ALA A 597 53.20 -41.09 -5.50
CA ALA A 597 53.81 -41.40 -4.21
C ALA A 597 54.50 -42.78 -4.18
N GLN A 598 53.98 -43.77 -4.93
CA GLN A 598 54.64 -45.06 -5.14
C GLN A 598 55.97 -44.88 -5.92
N ALA A 599 55.99 -44.02 -6.93
CA ALA A 599 57.21 -43.67 -7.67
C ALA A 599 58.23 -42.93 -6.78
N ALA A 600 57.80 -41.96 -5.97
CA ALA A 600 58.66 -41.26 -5.01
C ALA A 600 59.34 -42.22 -4.01
N ARG A 601 58.56 -43.13 -3.40
CA ARG A 601 59.08 -44.20 -2.52
C ARG A 601 60.09 -45.09 -3.24
N SER A 602 59.84 -45.41 -4.50
CA SER A 602 60.73 -46.25 -5.34
C SER A 602 62.03 -45.53 -5.72
N ALA A 603 62.03 -44.20 -5.75
CA ALA A 603 63.21 -43.35 -5.97
C ALA A 603 63.96 -42.99 -4.67
N GLY A 604 63.54 -43.50 -3.50
CA GLY A 604 64.16 -43.18 -2.21
C GLY A 604 63.84 -41.79 -1.66
N VAL A 605 62.86 -41.08 -2.24
CA VAL A 605 62.42 -39.75 -1.81
C VAL A 605 61.21 -39.90 -0.87
N GLN A 606 61.10 -39.03 0.14
CA GLN A 606 59.92 -39.00 1.00
C GLN A 606 58.65 -38.73 0.16
N PRO A 607 57.62 -39.59 0.24
CA PRO A 607 56.38 -39.36 -0.49
C PRO A 607 55.63 -38.15 0.07
N SER A 608 54.82 -37.51 -0.80
CA SER A 608 53.79 -36.58 -0.37
C SER A 608 52.83 -37.24 0.63
N ASP A 609 52.29 -36.45 1.56
CA ASP A 609 51.28 -36.93 2.50
C ASP A 609 50.00 -37.37 1.76
N ILE A 610 49.76 -38.68 1.75
CA ILE A 610 48.56 -39.32 1.19
C ILE A 610 47.49 -39.52 2.28
N GLU A 611 47.86 -39.55 3.55
CA GLU A 611 46.94 -39.91 4.64
C GLU A 611 45.98 -38.75 4.91
N SER A 612 46.48 -37.51 5.00
CA SER A 612 45.61 -36.31 5.06
C SER A 612 44.71 -36.16 3.82
N GLN A 613 45.17 -36.61 2.64
CA GLN A 613 44.36 -36.60 1.42
C GLN A 613 43.29 -37.70 1.43
N LEU A 614 43.59 -38.88 1.99
CA LEU A 614 42.63 -39.97 2.14
C LEU A 614 41.53 -39.62 3.15
N ASP A 615 41.88 -38.98 4.26
CA ASP A 615 40.93 -38.56 5.28
C ASP A 615 40.03 -37.43 4.77
N LEU A 616 40.56 -36.49 3.99
CA LEU A 616 39.76 -35.47 3.30
C LEU A 616 38.79 -36.09 2.27
N VAL A 617 39.26 -37.03 1.45
CA VAL A 617 38.39 -37.71 0.46
C VAL A 617 37.31 -38.55 1.14
N GLN A 618 37.63 -39.28 2.22
CA GLN A 618 36.62 -40.02 3.00
C GLN A 618 35.62 -39.09 3.68
N SER A 619 36.08 -37.93 4.18
CA SER A 619 35.21 -36.91 4.79
C SER A 619 34.24 -36.25 3.81
N LEU A 620 34.61 -36.13 2.53
CA LEU A 620 33.79 -35.50 1.49
C LEU A 620 32.84 -36.49 0.78
N ILE A 621 33.14 -37.79 0.74
CA ILE A 621 32.23 -38.81 0.20
C ILE A 621 30.95 -38.85 1.06
N GLY A 622 29.82 -38.48 0.46
CA GLY A 622 28.54 -38.39 1.16
C GLY A 622 28.48 -37.31 2.26
N LEU A 623 29.44 -36.37 2.29
CA LEU A 623 29.61 -35.35 3.34
C LEU A 623 29.69 -35.94 4.77
N ALA A 624 30.48 -37.01 4.94
CA ALA A 624 30.71 -37.66 6.23
C ALA A 624 31.30 -36.72 7.31
N GLN A 625 31.97 -35.63 6.92
CA GLN A 625 32.30 -34.49 7.79
C GLN A 625 32.05 -33.14 7.08
N SER A 626 32.15 -32.05 7.85
CA SER A 626 32.01 -30.66 7.38
C SER A 626 33.02 -30.29 6.30
N GLY A 627 32.56 -30.11 5.06
CA GLY A 627 33.42 -29.72 3.93
C GLY A 627 32.66 -29.02 2.80
N LEU A 628 33.42 -28.42 1.87
CA LEU A 628 32.91 -27.79 0.65
C LEU A 628 33.39 -28.59 -0.56
N LEU A 629 32.45 -29.11 -1.34
CA LEU A 629 32.72 -29.75 -2.63
C LEU A 629 31.99 -28.96 -3.74
N LEU A 630 32.71 -28.66 -4.81
CA LEU A 630 32.21 -27.97 -5.99
C LEU A 630 32.43 -28.87 -7.21
N HIS A 631 31.41 -29.10 -8.02
CA HIS A 631 31.52 -29.82 -9.29
C HIS A 631 30.73 -29.11 -10.40
N ALA A 632 31.26 -29.11 -11.62
CA ALA A 632 30.58 -28.56 -12.79
C ALA A 632 31.16 -29.19 -14.07
N PRO A 633 30.35 -29.76 -14.98
CA PRO A 633 30.84 -30.38 -16.21
C PRO A 633 31.64 -29.44 -17.13
N ALA A 634 31.40 -28.13 -17.04
CA ALA A 634 32.08 -27.09 -17.84
C ALA A 634 33.22 -26.35 -17.09
N GLY A 635 33.50 -26.71 -15.83
CA GLY A 635 34.51 -26.06 -14.98
C GLY A 635 33.97 -25.01 -14.00
N ILE A 636 34.84 -24.56 -13.10
CA ILE A 636 34.52 -23.68 -11.95
C ILE A 636 35.49 -22.50 -11.94
N GLY A 637 34.98 -21.27 -11.85
CA GLY A 637 35.78 -20.05 -11.77
C GLY A 637 35.80 -19.44 -10.36
N VAL A 638 36.97 -18.97 -9.92
CA VAL A 638 37.15 -18.17 -8.69
C VAL A 638 38.01 -16.95 -9.03
N MET A 639 37.59 -15.75 -8.62
CA MET A 639 38.18 -14.47 -9.07
C MET A 639 38.26 -13.45 -7.93
N SER A 640 39.29 -12.59 -7.90
CA SER A 640 39.53 -11.57 -6.87
C SER A 640 40.42 -10.44 -7.42
N PRO A 641 40.21 -9.16 -7.04
CA PRO A 641 41.04 -8.04 -7.51
C PRO A 641 42.46 -7.95 -6.93
N LYS A 642 42.87 -8.86 -6.02
CA LYS A 642 44.23 -8.87 -5.45
C LYS A 642 44.98 -10.19 -5.63
N ALA A 643 44.36 -11.33 -5.29
CA ALA A 643 44.92 -12.66 -5.52
C ALA A 643 43.83 -13.73 -5.46
N VAL A 644 44.00 -14.79 -6.27
CA VAL A 644 43.30 -16.08 -6.15
C VAL A 644 44.31 -17.19 -6.40
N CYS A 645 44.20 -18.30 -5.68
CA CYS A 645 44.82 -19.57 -6.06
C CYS A 645 43.77 -20.49 -6.68
N LEU A 646 44.04 -21.02 -7.87
CA LEU A 646 43.20 -21.98 -8.59
C LEU A 646 44.09 -23.15 -9.04
N SER A 647 43.72 -24.38 -8.73
CA SER A 647 44.37 -25.57 -9.28
C SER A 647 43.49 -26.27 -10.32
N SER A 648 44.09 -26.78 -11.39
CA SER A 648 43.44 -27.62 -12.40
C SER A 648 44.23 -28.91 -12.56
N GLY A 649 43.53 -30.05 -12.55
CA GLY A 649 44.12 -31.37 -12.77
C GLY A 649 44.31 -31.75 -14.25
N GLY A 650 44.04 -30.83 -15.17
CA GLY A 650 44.08 -31.06 -16.62
C GLY A 650 45.43 -30.71 -17.26
N GLU A 651 45.79 -29.42 -17.29
CA GLU A 651 46.86 -28.93 -18.17
C GLU A 651 47.84 -27.93 -17.52
N SER A 652 47.38 -26.91 -16.79
CA SER A 652 48.29 -25.95 -16.13
C SER A 652 47.66 -25.20 -14.94
N VAL A 653 48.52 -24.64 -14.09
CA VAL A 653 48.20 -23.84 -12.90
C VAL A 653 49.15 -22.65 -12.84
N GLY A 654 48.61 -21.43 -12.78
CA GLY A 654 49.40 -20.20 -12.67
C GLY A 654 49.35 -19.65 -11.24
N ILE A 655 50.52 -19.56 -10.59
CA ILE A 655 50.69 -18.85 -9.31
C ILE A 655 51.54 -17.61 -9.59
N ILE A 656 51.03 -16.42 -9.25
CA ILE A 656 51.71 -15.14 -9.43
C ILE A 656 51.92 -14.52 -8.04
N ALA A 657 53.16 -14.18 -7.72
CA ALA A 657 53.53 -13.48 -6.50
C ALA A 657 54.63 -12.45 -6.77
N ALA A 658 54.63 -11.35 -6.01
CA ALA A 658 55.54 -10.23 -6.22
C ALA A 658 56.95 -10.41 -5.61
N HIS A 659 57.24 -11.55 -4.96
CA HIS A 659 58.53 -11.80 -4.30
C HIS A 659 59.03 -13.25 -4.35
N ASN A 660 58.17 -14.25 -4.16
CA ASN A 660 58.50 -15.66 -4.38
C ASN A 660 57.25 -16.48 -4.73
N ALA A 661 57.37 -17.44 -5.65
CA ALA A 661 56.34 -18.41 -6.01
C ALA A 661 56.98 -19.76 -6.37
N ASP A 662 56.91 -20.73 -5.48
CA ASP A 662 57.47 -22.07 -5.68
C ASP A 662 56.55 -22.92 -6.58
N ILE A 663 57.09 -23.43 -7.69
CA ILE A 663 56.37 -24.25 -8.67
C ILE A 663 57.19 -25.52 -8.95
N SER A 664 56.53 -26.68 -8.93
CA SER A 664 57.11 -27.98 -9.29
C SER A 664 56.17 -28.71 -10.26
N ALA A 665 56.70 -29.22 -11.37
CA ALA A 665 55.94 -29.98 -12.37
C ALA A 665 56.71 -31.23 -12.81
N GLY A 666 55.97 -32.28 -13.19
CA GLY A 666 56.53 -33.60 -13.52
C GLY A 666 56.94 -33.82 -14.98
N HIS A 667 56.98 -32.77 -15.81
CA HIS A 667 57.42 -32.86 -17.21
C HIS A 667 58.20 -31.60 -17.63
N ASP A 668 57.51 -30.49 -17.87
CA ASP A 668 58.13 -29.20 -18.23
C ASP A 668 57.86 -28.13 -17.18
N ILE A 669 58.88 -27.32 -16.86
CA ILE A 669 58.75 -26.07 -16.07
C ILE A 669 59.32 -24.94 -16.92
N THR A 670 58.46 -24.01 -17.35
CA THR A 670 58.88 -22.78 -18.05
C THR A 670 58.82 -21.61 -17.08
N ALA A 671 59.97 -21.22 -16.54
CA ALA A 671 60.10 -20.11 -15.59
C ALA A 671 60.86 -18.93 -16.21
N ALA A 672 60.41 -17.71 -15.91
CA ALA A 672 61.09 -16.47 -16.24
C ALA A 672 61.02 -15.53 -15.03
N ALA A 673 62.16 -14.98 -14.61
CA ALA A 673 62.26 -14.10 -13.45
C ALA A 673 63.30 -13.00 -13.67
N GLU A 674 62.98 -11.78 -13.22
CA GLU A 674 63.85 -10.62 -13.35
C GLU A 674 65.12 -10.72 -12.50
N GLY A 675 65.04 -11.41 -11.34
CA GLY A 675 66.16 -11.67 -10.42
C GLY A 675 66.90 -12.99 -10.64
N GLY A 676 66.57 -13.77 -11.68
CA GLY A 676 67.14 -15.10 -11.94
C GLY A 676 66.31 -16.28 -11.39
N VAL A 677 66.66 -17.49 -11.81
CA VAL A 677 65.94 -18.75 -11.50
C VAL A 677 66.95 -19.82 -11.09
N SER A 678 66.61 -20.62 -10.07
CA SER A 678 67.37 -21.81 -9.66
C SER A 678 66.52 -23.06 -9.88
N VAL A 679 67.13 -24.13 -10.42
CA VAL A 679 66.44 -25.40 -10.75
C VAL A 679 67.30 -26.58 -10.31
N LEU A 680 66.71 -27.50 -9.55
CA LEU A 680 67.39 -28.70 -9.03
C LEU A 680 66.66 -29.96 -9.50
N ALA A 681 67.33 -30.80 -10.31
CA ALA A 681 66.87 -32.15 -10.60
C ALA A 681 67.52 -33.13 -9.60
N GLN A 682 66.70 -33.86 -8.85
CA GLN A 682 67.19 -34.79 -7.81
C GLN A 682 67.43 -36.22 -8.32
N SER A 683 66.78 -36.62 -9.43
CA SER A 683 66.67 -38.03 -9.85
C SER A 683 66.66 -38.26 -11.38
N ALA A 684 66.96 -37.25 -12.20
CA ALA A 684 67.02 -37.34 -13.67
C ALA A 684 68.02 -36.34 -14.27
N ASP A 685 68.43 -36.56 -15.53
CA ASP A 685 69.40 -35.72 -16.24
C ASP A 685 68.86 -34.31 -16.57
N LEU A 686 69.54 -33.27 -16.07
CA LEU A 686 69.19 -31.86 -16.32
C LEU A 686 69.84 -31.34 -17.62
N GLN A 687 69.12 -31.39 -18.75
CA GLN A 687 69.65 -30.92 -20.04
C GLN A 687 69.42 -29.42 -20.30
N PHE A 688 70.44 -28.60 -20.03
CA PHE A 688 70.50 -27.22 -20.56
C PHE A 688 70.97 -27.20 -22.03
N LYS A 689 70.25 -26.48 -22.90
CA LYS A 689 70.63 -26.23 -24.30
C LYS A 689 70.49 -24.75 -24.64
N ALA A 690 71.60 -24.00 -24.60
CA ALA A 690 71.63 -22.62 -25.06
C ALA A 690 71.93 -22.56 -26.56
N ALA A 691 71.11 -21.83 -27.33
CA ALA A 691 71.39 -21.54 -28.75
C ALA A 691 72.50 -20.49 -28.91
N GLN A 692 72.51 -19.49 -28.01
CA GLN A 692 73.60 -18.56 -27.76
C GLN A 692 73.59 -18.21 -26.25
N GLY A 693 74.77 -17.97 -25.67
CA GLY A 693 74.92 -17.65 -24.24
C GLY A 693 75.87 -18.60 -23.50
N LYS A 694 76.32 -18.17 -22.32
CA LYS A 694 77.15 -18.97 -21.41
C LYS A 694 76.25 -19.93 -20.62
N VAL A 695 76.63 -21.20 -20.50
CA VAL A 695 76.00 -22.17 -19.60
C VAL A 695 77.04 -22.61 -18.59
N GLU A 696 76.71 -22.52 -17.30
CA GLU A 696 77.57 -22.97 -16.20
C GLU A 696 76.86 -24.11 -15.47
N LEU A 697 77.57 -25.23 -15.26
CA LEU A 697 77.02 -26.47 -14.72
C LEU A 697 77.81 -26.86 -13.46
N HIS A 698 77.13 -26.89 -12.32
CA HIS A 698 77.72 -27.24 -11.03
C HIS A 698 77.12 -28.55 -10.52
N ALA A 699 77.91 -29.62 -10.52
CA ALA A 699 77.53 -30.91 -9.93
C ALA A 699 78.15 -31.04 -8.53
N GLN A 700 77.34 -30.92 -7.47
CA GLN A 700 77.84 -30.95 -6.08
C GLN A 700 78.08 -32.36 -5.52
N GLY A 701 77.66 -33.42 -6.20
CA GLY A 701 77.75 -34.80 -5.69
C GLY A 701 77.91 -35.91 -6.74
N SER A 702 78.20 -35.58 -8.00
CA SER A 702 78.41 -36.58 -9.07
C SER A 702 79.29 -36.05 -10.20
N TYR A 703 79.60 -36.92 -11.16
CA TYR A 703 80.44 -36.68 -12.32
C TYR A 703 79.86 -35.60 -13.27
N LEU A 704 80.70 -34.60 -13.61
CA LEU A 704 80.39 -33.58 -14.60
C LEU A 704 80.82 -34.05 -16.01
N HIS A 705 79.86 -34.48 -16.83
CA HIS A 705 80.13 -34.88 -18.22
C HIS A 705 80.16 -33.66 -19.16
N ALA A 706 81.35 -33.15 -19.47
CA ALA A 706 81.54 -32.11 -20.47
C ALA A 706 81.99 -32.70 -21.83
N LEU A 707 81.14 -32.62 -22.85
CA LEU A 707 81.48 -32.96 -24.24
C LEU A 707 81.55 -31.68 -25.09
N ALA A 708 82.75 -31.15 -25.27
CA ALA A 708 83.02 -30.10 -26.25
C ALA A 708 83.46 -30.70 -27.60
N LYS A 709 83.19 -30.01 -28.71
CA LYS A 709 83.69 -30.39 -30.04
C LYS A 709 85.12 -29.88 -30.33
N THR A 710 85.71 -29.16 -29.38
CA THR A 710 87.12 -28.72 -29.38
C THR A 710 87.77 -29.12 -28.06
N ASP A 711 87.87 -28.21 -27.09
CA ASP A 711 88.66 -28.38 -25.88
C ASP A 711 87.80 -28.57 -24.64
N VAL A 712 88.23 -29.44 -23.73
CA VAL A 712 87.67 -29.59 -22.38
C VAL A 712 88.75 -29.22 -21.37
N LYS A 713 88.46 -28.22 -20.53
CA LYS A 713 89.39 -27.69 -19.52
C LYS A 713 88.86 -28.05 -18.13
N ILE A 714 89.69 -28.66 -17.29
CA ILE A 714 89.34 -29.04 -15.91
C ILE A 714 90.23 -28.23 -14.97
N GLU A 715 89.61 -27.40 -14.13
CA GLU A 715 90.28 -26.55 -13.14
C GLU A 715 89.55 -26.65 -11.79
N SER A 716 90.31 -26.61 -10.70
CA SER A 716 89.80 -26.39 -9.34
C SER A 716 90.49 -25.15 -8.81
N LEU A 717 89.71 -24.18 -8.29
CA LEU A 717 90.22 -22.84 -7.97
C LEU A 717 90.65 -22.69 -6.51
N GLU A 718 89.98 -23.37 -5.58
CA GLU A 718 90.29 -23.35 -4.14
C GLU A 718 90.51 -24.76 -3.56
N GLY A 719 90.44 -25.79 -4.41
CA GLY A 719 90.51 -27.19 -4.04
C GLY A 719 91.59 -27.98 -4.78
N ARG A 720 91.69 -29.27 -4.45
CA ARG A 720 92.66 -30.21 -5.00
C ARG A 720 92.11 -30.87 -6.26
N ILE A 721 92.79 -30.72 -7.40
CA ILE A 721 92.59 -31.62 -8.55
C ILE A 721 93.27 -32.96 -8.22
N GLU A 722 92.50 -34.04 -8.12
CA GLU A 722 93.02 -35.39 -7.81
C GLU A 722 92.87 -36.32 -9.02
N ILE A 723 93.93 -36.44 -9.81
CA ILE A 723 93.99 -37.37 -10.96
C ILE A 723 94.46 -38.74 -10.45
N ASN A 724 93.54 -39.53 -9.90
CA ASN A 724 93.82 -40.90 -9.49
C ASN A 724 93.56 -41.91 -10.62
N ALA A 725 94.53 -42.79 -10.85
CA ALA A 725 94.38 -43.96 -11.72
C ALA A 725 94.74 -45.24 -10.93
N PRO A 726 93.87 -46.26 -10.86
CA PRO A 726 94.01 -47.38 -9.93
C PRO A 726 95.09 -48.41 -10.32
N GLN A 727 95.78 -48.23 -11.43
CA GLN A 727 96.85 -49.13 -11.90
C GLN A 727 98.07 -48.38 -12.46
N GLU A 728 97.87 -47.30 -13.20
CA GLU A 728 98.92 -46.58 -13.92
C GLU A 728 98.44 -45.19 -14.35
N LEU A 729 99.21 -44.14 -14.06
CA LEU A 729 99.00 -42.79 -14.61
C LEU A 729 100.22 -42.42 -15.46
N VAL A 730 100.02 -41.99 -16.71
CA VAL A 730 101.09 -41.54 -17.61
C VAL A 730 100.75 -40.18 -18.20
N LEU A 731 101.62 -39.20 -17.97
CA LEU A 731 101.62 -37.90 -18.64
C LEU A 731 102.72 -37.91 -19.69
N ASN A 732 102.37 -37.85 -20.98
CA ASN A 732 103.32 -37.95 -22.11
C ASN A 732 103.30 -36.67 -22.95
N CYS A 733 104.48 -36.14 -23.29
CA CYS A 733 104.65 -35.08 -24.28
C CYS A 733 105.90 -35.36 -25.13
N GLY A 734 105.71 -35.52 -26.44
CA GLY A 734 106.82 -35.64 -27.40
C GLY A 734 107.76 -36.85 -27.22
N GLY A 735 107.35 -37.88 -26.47
CA GLY A 735 108.21 -39.02 -26.13
C GLY A 735 109.00 -38.87 -24.83
N ALA A 736 108.78 -37.79 -24.08
CA ALA A 736 109.10 -37.73 -22.65
C ALA A 736 107.83 -37.98 -21.82
N TYR A 737 107.96 -38.63 -20.68
CA TYR A 737 106.83 -38.99 -19.83
C TYR A 737 107.11 -38.96 -18.32
N ILE A 738 106.05 -38.75 -17.55
CA ILE A 738 105.98 -39.00 -16.11
C ILE A 738 104.99 -40.14 -15.92
N ARG A 739 105.41 -41.22 -15.24
CA ARG A 739 104.60 -42.43 -15.04
C ARG A 739 104.58 -42.81 -13.56
N LEU A 740 103.39 -42.92 -12.98
CA LEU A 740 103.18 -43.36 -11.60
C LEU A 740 102.51 -44.74 -11.58
N LYS A 741 103.13 -45.70 -10.88
CA LYS A 741 102.63 -47.09 -10.79
C LYS A 741 103.19 -47.79 -9.54
N GLY A 742 102.34 -48.49 -8.80
CA GLY A 742 102.77 -49.33 -7.66
C GLY A 742 103.41 -48.59 -6.46
N GLY A 743 103.40 -47.25 -6.47
CA GLY A 743 104.13 -46.41 -5.50
C GLY A 743 105.40 -45.76 -6.07
N ASP A 744 105.90 -46.24 -7.21
CA ASP A 744 107.05 -45.66 -7.92
C ASP A 744 106.64 -44.47 -8.80
N ILE A 745 107.58 -43.55 -8.99
CA ILE A 745 107.51 -42.43 -9.95
C ILE A 745 108.66 -42.58 -10.95
N GLU A 746 108.33 -42.87 -12.19
CA GLU A 746 109.27 -43.03 -13.30
C GLU A 746 109.25 -41.79 -14.18
N LEU A 747 110.44 -41.18 -14.39
CA LEU A 747 110.64 -40.04 -15.29
C LEU A 747 111.44 -40.53 -16.50
N GLY A 748 110.80 -40.60 -17.67
CA GLY A 748 111.40 -41.07 -18.91
C GLY A 748 111.57 -39.96 -19.93
N ALA A 749 112.72 -39.90 -20.61
CA ALA A 749 112.94 -39.00 -21.74
C ALA A 749 113.99 -39.59 -22.70
N LEU A 750 113.83 -39.33 -24.00
CA LEU A 750 114.83 -39.66 -25.03
C LEU A 750 116.06 -38.72 -25.01
N GLY A 751 116.08 -37.75 -24.11
CA GLY A 751 117.16 -36.78 -23.92
C GLY A 751 117.31 -36.40 -22.44
N ASN A 752 117.86 -35.21 -22.17
CA ASN A 752 118.18 -34.80 -20.80
C ASN A 752 116.94 -34.48 -19.94
N ILE A 753 116.88 -35.03 -18.73
CA ILE A 753 115.94 -34.63 -17.67
C ILE A 753 116.60 -33.53 -16.82
N TYR A 754 116.12 -32.29 -16.94
CA TYR A 754 116.69 -31.14 -16.24
C TYR A 754 116.04 -30.87 -14.88
N LEU A 755 116.45 -31.63 -13.86
CA LEU A 755 116.13 -31.34 -12.45
C LEU A 755 116.94 -30.12 -11.96
N LYS A 756 116.36 -28.92 -12.07
CA LYS A 756 116.94 -27.66 -11.58
C LYS A 756 116.23 -27.21 -10.30
N ALA A 757 116.87 -27.37 -9.15
CA ALA A 757 116.38 -26.90 -7.86
C ALA A 757 117.55 -26.44 -6.97
N ASN A 758 117.35 -25.40 -6.16
CA ASN A 758 118.39 -24.88 -5.26
C ASN A 758 118.72 -25.85 -4.11
N HIS A 759 117.78 -26.71 -3.73
CA HIS A 759 117.99 -27.84 -2.83
C HIS A 759 117.13 -29.03 -3.30
N VAL A 760 117.67 -30.25 -3.21
CA VAL A 760 116.92 -31.49 -3.33
C VAL A 760 117.13 -32.27 -2.03
N GLN A 761 116.15 -32.22 -1.12
CA GLN A 761 116.23 -32.88 0.18
C GLN A 761 115.42 -34.18 0.15
N LYS A 762 116.09 -35.32 0.40
CA LYS A 762 115.46 -36.65 0.45
C LYS A 762 115.16 -37.03 1.90
N PHE A 763 113.92 -36.84 2.33
CA PHE A 763 113.42 -37.29 3.63
C PHE A 763 112.76 -38.68 3.56
N GLY A 764 112.40 -39.23 4.72
CA GLY A 764 111.50 -40.38 4.82
C GLY A 764 110.02 -39.98 4.66
N SER A 765 109.13 -40.97 4.64
CA SER A 765 107.67 -40.79 4.53
C SER A 765 107.05 -40.03 5.70
N ALA A 766 106.05 -39.17 5.44
CA ALA A 766 105.36 -38.35 6.44
C ALA A 766 103.82 -38.31 6.22
N SER A 767 103.08 -37.85 7.24
CA SER A 767 101.61 -37.67 7.27
C SER A 767 101.22 -36.51 8.21
N LEU A 768 99.95 -36.07 8.24
CA LEU A 768 99.53 -34.74 8.75
C LEU A 768 98.24 -34.78 9.62
N ASN A 769 98.19 -34.00 10.72
CA ASN A 769 96.99 -33.78 11.58
C ASN A 769 97.18 -32.58 12.59
N THR A 770 96.12 -32.14 13.31
CA THR A 770 96.00 -30.78 13.92
C THR A 770 95.46 -30.74 15.39
N PRO A 771 95.82 -29.74 16.25
CA PRO A 771 95.27 -29.54 17.63
C PRO A 771 94.72 -28.11 18.00
N ALA A 772 94.14 -27.95 19.21
CA ALA A 772 93.50 -26.72 19.81
C ALA A 772 93.87 -26.54 21.34
N SER A 773 93.29 -25.73 22.25
CA SER A 773 92.01 -24.97 22.42
C SER A 773 92.11 -23.90 23.59
N LEU A 774 91.07 -23.70 24.44
CA LEU A 774 90.94 -22.90 25.72
C LEU A 774 90.46 -21.41 25.59
N LEU A 775 89.84 -20.67 26.55
CA LEU A 775 88.96 -20.86 27.77
C LEU A 775 88.29 -19.47 28.18
N PRO A 776 87.36 -19.35 29.18
CA PRO A 776 86.33 -18.26 29.25
C PRO A 776 86.33 -17.27 30.45
N ALA A 777 85.34 -16.35 30.49
CA ALA A 777 85.03 -15.38 31.55
C ALA A 777 83.51 -15.33 31.91
N GLY A 778 83.12 -14.55 32.94
CA GLY A 778 81.76 -14.53 33.54
C GLY A 778 80.68 -13.67 32.83
N TYR A 779 79.44 -13.70 33.35
CA TYR A 779 78.23 -13.32 32.62
C TYR A 779 77.55 -12.02 33.07
N SER A 780 76.96 -11.31 32.10
CA SER A 780 76.07 -10.16 32.30
C SER A 780 75.19 -9.95 31.06
N GLY A 781 73.93 -9.52 31.21
CA GLY A 781 73.02 -9.35 30.08
C GLY A 781 71.99 -8.23 30.29
N GLY A 782 71.85 -7.38 29.28
CA GLY A 782 70.68 -6.54 29.05
C GLY A 782 69.89 -7.10 27.86
N TYR A 783 68.57 -7.06 27.93
CA TYR A 783 67.69 -7.75 26.97
C TYR A 783 66.99 -6.74 26.08
N THR A 784 66.88 -7.03 24.78
CA THR A 784 65.96 -6.27 23.92
C THR A 784 64.60 -6.93 24.02
N LEU A 785 63.63 -6.25 24.63
CA LEU A 785 62.25 -6.72 24.60
C LEU A 785 61.73 -6.51 23.18
N LYS A 786 61.07 -7.54 22.66
CA LYS A 786 60.49 -7.58 21.33
C LYS A 786 59.04 -8.01 21.43
N ASP A 787 58.23 -7.62 20.45
CA ASP A 787 56.93 -8.23 20.23
C ASP A 787 57.06 -9.60 19.53
N ASP A 788 55.91 -10.24 19.31
CA ASP A 788 55.79 -11.54 18.64
C ASP A 788 56.24 -11.51 17.16
N THR A 789 56.55 -10.33 16.60
CA THR A 789 57.11 -10.13 15.25
C THR A 789 58.63 -9.92 15.26
N GLU A 790 59.27 -10.12 16.41
CA GLU A 790 60.68 -9.81 16.68
C GLU A 790 61.06 -8.31 16.59
N THR A 791 60.09 -7.40 16.56
CA THR A 791 60.35 -5.95 16.52
C THR A 791 60.64 -5.41 17.93
N PRO A 792 61.72 -4.63 18.16
CA PRO A 792 62.01 -4.08 19.48
C PRO A 792 60.88 -3.19 20.02
N LEU A 793 60.55 -3.34 21.31
CA LEU A 793 59.51 -2.62 22.02
C LEU A 793 60.11 -1.46 22.84
N PRO A 794 60.28 -0.24 22.29
CA PRO A 794 60.80 0.90 23.04
C PRO A 794 59.80 1.42 24.08
N PHE A 795 60.31 2.13 25.09
CA PHE A 795 59.55 2.82 26.14
C PHE A 795 58.47 1.99 26.86
N SER A 796 58.58 0.66 26.81
CA SER A 796 57.60 -0.31 27.31
C SER A 796 57.92 -0.72 28.73
N ARG A 797 56.90 -0.84 29.58
CA ARG A 797 57.04 -1.20 31.00
C ARG A 797 57.24 -2.71 31.17
N TYR A 798 58.25 -3.11 31.93
CA TYR A 798 58.59 -4.51 32.15
C TYR A 798 58.99 -4.83 33.59
N ARG A 799 58.93 -6.13 33.91
CA ARG A 799 59.42 -6.73 35.15
C ARG A 799 60.26 -7.96 34.84
N ILE A 800 61.51 -8.00 35.31
CA ILE A 800 62.40 -9.16 35.26
C ILE A 800 62.45 -9.81 36.65
N THR A 801 62.46 -11.14 36.73
CA THR A 801 62.70 -11.91 37.97
C THR A 801 63.79 -12.95 37.74
N THR A 802 64.78 -13.04 38.62
CA THR A 802 65.88 -14.03 38.55
C THR A 802 65.48 -15.39 39.14
N GLN A 803 66.18 -16.46 38.77
CA GLN A 803 66.00 -17.80 39.33
C GLN A 803 66.26 -17.87 40.86
N GLN A 804 67.00 -16.92 41.43
CA GLN A 804 67.17 -16.77 42.89
C GLN A 804 66.10 -15.88 43.56
N GLY A 805 65.18 -15.29 42.79
CA GLY A 805 64.02 -14.53 43.31
C GLY A 805 64.20 -13.01 43.36
N GLU A 806 65.27 -12.45 42.79
CA GLU A 806 65.49 -11.00 42.73
C GLU A 806 64.64 -10.37 41.62
N VAL A 807 64.02 -9.21 41.87
CA VAL A 807 63.06 -8.58 40.95
C VAL A 807 63.53 -7.18 40.53
N PHE A 808 63.59 -6.95 39.21
CA PHE A 808 63.99 -5.68 38.59
C PHE A 808 62.86 -5.15 37.71
N ASN A 809 62.33 -3.97 38.04
CA ASN A 809 61.27 -3.32 37.26
C ASN A 809 61.85 -2.14 36.46
N GLY A 810 61.36 -1.91 35.25
CA GLY A 810 61.87 -0.82 34.41
C GLY A 810 60.98 -0.43 33.25
N VAL A 811 61.52 0.49 32.44
CA VAL A 811 60.98 0.92 31.15
C VAL A 811 62.10 0.74 30.12
N THR A 812 61.81 0.20 28.93
CA THR A 812 62.83 0.04 27.90
C THR A 812 63.26 1.37 27.31
N ASP A 813 64.47 1.44 26.77
CA ASP A 813 64.95 2.63 26.07
C ASP A 813 64.32 2.79 24.67
N LYS A 814 64.77 3.79 23.89
CA LYS A 814 64.36 4.03 22.50
C LYS A 814 64.76 2.92 21.50
N HIS A 815 65.48 1.90 21.94
CA HIS A 815 65.90 0.73 21.16
C HIS A 815 65.35 -0.58 21.72
N GLY A 816 64.39 -0.52 22.66
CA GLY A 816 63.75 -1.68 23.27
C GLY A 816 64.59 -2.37 24.36
N GLN A 817 65.69 -1.77 24.82
CA GLN A 817 66.63 -2.43 25.73
C GLN A 817 66.26 -2.23 27.21
N THR A 818 66.35 -3.30 27.99
CA THR A 818 66.31 -3.28 29.46
C THR A 818 67.65 -2.78 30.02
N MET A 819 67.68 -2.43 31.31
CA MET A 819 68.96 -2.31 32.02
C MET A 819 69.65 -3.68 32.14
N SER A 820 70.98 -3.67 32.25
CA SER A 820 71.79 -4.89 32.39
C SER A 820 71.67 -5.51 33.78
N VAL A 821 71.45 -6.82 33.82
CA VAL A 821 71.47 -7.64 35.04
C VAL A 821 72.79 -8.44 35.07
N HIS A 822 73.39 -8.52 36.25
CA HIS A 822 74.69 -9.18 36.48
C HIS A 822 74.54 -10.33 37.48
N THR A 823 75.05 -11.51 37.15
CA THR A 823 74.93 -12.72 37.98
C THR A 823 76.24 -13.50 38.02
N LEU A 824 76.52 -14.15 39.16
CA LEU A 824 77.75 -14.94 39.35
C LEU A 824 77.68 -16.36 38.77
N LEU A 825 76.47 -16.83 38.43
CA LEU A 825 76.19 -18.12 37.81
C LEU A 825 75.12 -17.91 36.71
N PRO A 826 75.16 -18.68 35.61
CA PRO A 826 74.07 -18.67 34.62
C PRO A 826 72.82 -19.35 35.20
N GLY A 827 71.65 -18.81 34.88
CA GLY A 827 70.34 -19.29 35.32
C GLY A 827 69.21 -18.48 34.65
N ASP A 828 68.00 -19.01 34.66
CA ASP A 828 66.88 -18.47 33.87
C ASP A 828 66.30 -17.18 34.45
N LEU A 829 65.76 -16.32 33.56
CA LEU A 829 65.06 -15.09 33.93
C LEU A 829 63.62 -15.14 33.41
N LYS A 830 62.64 -14.74 34.23
CA LYS A 830 61.25 -14.52 33.79
C LYS A 830 61.03 -13.03 33.54
N ILE A 831 60.47 -12.67 32.37
CA ILE A 831 60.09 -11.29 32.04
C ILE A 831 58.57 -11.21 31.84
N GLU A 832 57.95 -10.15 32.36
CA GLU A 832 56.50 -9.92 32.34
C GLU A 832 56.17 -8.50 31.83
N LEU A 833 55.13 -8.39 31.00
CA LEU A 833 54.52 -7.14 30.51
C LEU A 833 53.07 -7.05 31.03
N PRO A 834 52.63 -5.95 31.65
CA PRO A 834 51.25 -5.79 32.12
C PRO A 834 50.34 -5.16 31.07
N GLU A 835 49.17 -5.76 30.82
CA GLU A 835 48.17 -5.30 29.85
C GLU A 835 47.55 -3.94 30.20
N SER A 836 47.22 -3.17 29.18
CA SER A 836 46.42 -1.93 29.27
C SER A 836 45.15 -2.07 28.44
N VAL A 837 43.98 -1.87 29.06
CA VAL A 837 42.69 -1.90 28.35
C VAL A 837 42.55 -0.63 27.51
N THR A 838 42.78 -0.74 26.20
CA THR A 838 42.55 0.33 25.24
C THR A 838 41.05 0.63 25.11
N ARG A 839 40.71 1.85 24.70
CA ARG A 839 39.37 2.25 24.29
C ARG A 839 39.44 3.04 22.99
N TYR A 840 38.42 2.90 22.17
CA TYR A 840 38.34 3.50 20.84
C TYR A 840 37.04 4.30 20.74
N ASP A 841 37.12 5.55 20.30
CA ASP A 841 35.93 6.39 20.11
C ASP A 841 35.98 7.28 18.86
N GLU A 842 34.81 7.79 18.47
CA GLU A 842 34.64 8.77 17.37
C GLU A 842 33.32 9.53 17.56
N GLN A 843 33.21 10.74 17.02
CA GLN A 843 31.98 11.53 17.00
C GLN A 843 31.78 12.15 15.61
N LEU A 844 30.59 12.00 15.03
CA LEU A 844 30.31 12.50 13.68
C LEU A 844 29.73 13.91 13.72
N ARG A 845 30.10 14.73 12.74
CA ARG A 845 29.49 16.03 12.45
C ARG A 845 28.88 16.01 11.06
N LEU A 846 27.57 16.21 10.97
CA LEU A 846 26.81 16.06 9.74
C LEU A 846 26.61 17.41 9.05
N ILE A 847 27.07 17.51 7.80
CA ILE A 847 27.12 18.75 7.02
C ILE A 847 26.42 18.52 5.66
N GLY A 848 25.50 19.42 5.32
CA GLY A 848 24.76 19.37 4.07
C GLY A 848 25.58 19.77 2.83
N PRO A 849 25.03 19.55 1.61
CA PRO A 849 25.77 19.71 0.36
C PRO A 849 26.31 21.12 0.09
N ASP A 850 25.74 22.16 0.70
CA ASP A 850 26.12 23.57 0.50
C ASP A 850 26.73 24.23 1.77
N GLY A 851 26.94 23.45 2.84
CA GLY A 851 27.72 23.85 4.04
C GLY A 851 26.89 24.06 5.32
N GLU A 852 25.57 23.95 5.24
CA GLU A 852 24.65 23.97 6.39
C GLU A 852 24.83 22.80 7.37
N LEU A 853 24.53 23.05 8.65
CA LEU A 853 24.66 22.07 9.74
C LEU A 853 23.36 21.30 9.94
N VAL A 854 23.44 19.97 10.01
CA VAL A 854 22.27 19.08 10.14
C VAL A 854 21.90 18.89 11.61
N SER A 855 21.20 19.86 12.20
CA SER A 855 20.83 19.89 13.62
C SER A 855 19.39 19.46 13.91
N ASN A 856 19.16 18.90 15.09
CA ASN A 856 17.87 18.40 15.60
C ASN A 856 17.22 17.24 14.81
N PHE A 857 18.00 16.50 14.01
CA PHE A 857 17.54 15.29 13.31
C PHE A 857 17.77 14.05 14.18
N LYS A 858 16.79 13.13 14.22
CA LYS A 858 17.03 11.79 14.80
C LYS A 858 17.95 11.02 13.85
N TYR A 859 18.89 10.25 14.38
CA TYR A 859 19.75 9.37 13.61
C TYR A 859 19.83 7.96 14.20
N SER A 860 20.28 7.02 13.38
CA SER A 860 20.80 5.71 13.78
C SER A 860 22.14 5.47 13.08
N VAL A 861 23.18 5.06 13.82
CA VAL A 861 24.52 4.75 13.28
C VAL A 861 24.80 3.27 13.47
N THR A 862 25.21 2.57 12.41
CA THR A 862 25.57 1.14 12.45
C THR A 862 27.07 0.94 12.25
N LEU A 863 27.68 0.13 13.11
CA LEU A 863 29.08 -0.27 13.09
C LEU A 863 29.27 -1.64 12.43
N ALA A 864 30.51 -1.92 11.98
CA ALA A 864 30.85 -3.15 11.25
C ALA A 864 30.73 -4.44 12.08
N ASP A 865 30.70 -4.33 13.41
CA ASP A 865 30.46 -5.42 14.37
C ASP A 865 28.96 -5.68 14.63
N GLY A 866 28.07 -4.83 14.08
CA GLY A 866 26.62 -4.90 14.27
C GLY A 866 26.08 -4.07 15.43
N HIS A 867 26.90 -3.30 16.16
CA HIS A 867 26.39 -2.36 17.15
C HIS A 867 25.68 -1.17 16.48
N VAL A 868 24.57 -0.74 17.09
CA VAL A 868 23.72 0.34 16.58
C VAL A 868 23.55 1.43 17.66
N PHE A 869 23.77 2.68 17.28
CA PHE A 869 23.67 3.84 18.16
C PHE A 869 22.65 4.85 17.63
N GLU A 870 21.51 4.97 18.31
CA GLU A 870 20.50 6.01 18.02
C GLU A 870 20.72 7.29 18.84
N GLY A 871 20.28 8.43 18.32
CA GLY A 871 20.23 9.70 19.05
C GLY A 871 19.61 10.84 18.23
N VAL A 872 19.79 12.08 18.68
CA VAL A 872 19.39 13.31 17.94
C VAL A 872 20.62 14.22 17.79
N THR A 873 20.80 14.83 16.62
CA THR A 873 21.95 15.73 16.39
C THR A 873 21.80 17.04 17.15
N GLY A 874 22.88 17.50 17.78
CA GLY A 874 22.90 18.78 18.49
C GLY A 874 22.82 19.99 17.55
N ALA A 875 22.62 21.18 18.12
CA ALA A 875 22.50 22.46 17.38
C ALA A 875 23.66 22.78 16.42
N GLN A 876 24.82 22.12 16.56
CA GLN A 876 26.03 22.27 15.74
C GLN A 876 26.28 21.12 14.76
N GLY A 877 25.32 20.21 14.59
CA GLY A 877 25.37 19.06 13.66
C GLY A 877 26.07 17.81 14.21
N PHE A 878 26.45 17.77 15.50
CA PHE A 878 27.14 16.64 16.10
C PHE A 878 26.19 15.50 16.52
N THR A 879 26.62 14.25 16.32
CA THR A 879 26.06 13.06 16.96
C THR A 879 26.52 12.96 18.42
N GLN A 880 26.09 11.91 19.14
CA GLN A 880 26.81 11.45 20.33
C GLN A 880 28.16 10.83 19.93
N ARG A 881 29.01 10.60 20.94
CA ARG A 881 30.31 9.94 20.81
C ARG A 881 30.11 8.43 20.95
N PHE A 882 30.67 7.65 20.04
CA PHE A 882 30.53 6.20 19.99
C PHE A 882 31.77 5.58 20.62
N GLU A 883 31.64 4.86 21.74
CA GLU A 883 32.75 4.18 22.44
C GLU A 883 32.73 2.66 22.17
N THR A 884 33.92 2.07 21.97
CA THR A 884 34.13 0.66 21.61
C THR A 884 35.43 0.10 22.21
N GLN A 885 35.57 -1.23 22.26
CA GLN A 885 36.74 -1.91 22.85
C GLN A 885 37.86 -2.20 21.83
N GLU A 886 37.53 -2.21 20.54
CA GLU A 886 38.45 -2.38 19.40
C GLU A 886 38.13 -1.32 18.32
N PRO A 887 39.07 -0.96 17.43
CA PRO A 887 38.84 0.06 16.41
C PRO A 887 37.81 -0.43 15.38
N THR A 888 36.57 0.03 15.54
CA THR A 888 35.40 -0.49 14.83
C THR A 888 34.92 0.50 13.78
N ARG A 889 34.81 0.04 12.54
CA ARG A 889 34.43 0.88 11.40
C ARG A 889 32.94 1.24 11.43
N ILE A 890 32.62 2.52 11.20
CA ILE A 890 31.24 2.97 11.02
C ILE A 890 30.85 2.68 9.56
N THR A 891 29.77 1.92 9.36
CA THR A 891 29.39 1.40 8.05
C THR A 891 28.20 2.12 7.43
N GLN A 892 27.27 2.62 8.24
CA GLN A 892 26.04 3.23 7.78
C GLN A 892 25.56 4.26 8.81
N ILE A 893 25.01 5.39 8.32
CA ILE A 893 24.21 6.30 9.13
C ILE A 893 22.88 6.58 8.44
N GLU A 894 21.81 6.55 9.24
CA GLU A 894 20.43 6.75 8.83
C GLU A 894 19.88 8.01 9.50
N LEU A 895 19.21 8.87 8.76
CA LEU A 895 18.59 10.10 9.28
C LEU A 895 17.07 10.07 9.16
N PHE A 896 16.41 10.45 10.25
CA PHE A 896 14.97 10.39 10.49
C PHE A 896 14.43 11.78 10.89
N LEU A 897 13.18 12.07 10.51
CA LEU A 897 12.47 13.27 10.94
C LEU A 897 12.02 13.17 12.41
N THR A 898 11.96 14.32 13.08
CA THR A 898 11.62 14.46 14.51
C THR A 898 10.18 14.86 14.80
N GLU A 899 9.41 15.35 13.81
CA GLU A 899 7.99 15.71 13.95
C GLU A 899 7.17 15.32 12.71
N ASP A 900 5.84 15.15 12.88
CA ASP A 900 4.92 14.71 11.82
C ASP A 900 4.32 15.87 11.02
N PHE A 901 4.64 15.95 9.73
CA PHE A 901 4.04 16.88 8.77
C PHE A 901 3.54 16.15 7.51
N GLY A 902 2.22 16.17 7.30
CA GLY A 902 1.52 15.44 6.23
C GLY A 902 1.98 15.76 4.80
N ALA A 903 1.78 14.81 3.88
CA ALA A 903 2.42 14.78 2.56
C ALA A 903 2.15 16.00 1.65
N PHE A 904 3.19 16.46 0.94
CA PHE A 904 3.13 17.53 -0.07
C PHE A 904 3.50 16.96 -1.45
N CYS A 905 2.74 17.32 -2.48
CA CYS A 905 2.94 17.06 -3.92
C CYS A 905 3.02 15.57 -4.36
N CYS A 906 2.24 15.27 -5.41
CA CYS A 906 2.25 14.12 -6.30
C CYS A 906 2.75 12.74 -5.78
N ALA A 907 1.77 11.88 -5.46
CA ALA A 907 1.88 10.42 -5.50
C ALA A 907 3.06 9.78 -4.75
N ALA A 908 3.15 10.04 -3.44
CA ALA A 908 3.92 9.20 -2.52
C ALA A 908 3.07 8.83 -1.29
N GLU A 909 2.91 7.53 -1.03
CA GLU A 909 2.57 7.07 0.32
C GLU A 909 3.68 7.51 1.28
N SER A 910 3.32 7.91 2.51
CA SER A 910 4.28 8.42 3.50
C SER A 910 5.05 7.30 4.20
N ILE A 911 5.76 6.47 3.42
CA ILE A 911 6.76 5.54 3.96
C ILE A 911 7.91 6.40 4.50
N LYS A 912 8.11 6.37 5.82
CA LYS A 912 9.20 7.09 6.51
C LYS A 912 10.56 6.39 6.31
N THR A 913 10.96 6.17 5.07
CA THR A 913 12.29 5.64 4.72
C THR A 913 13.36 6.63 5.18
N PRO A 914 14.30 6.24 6.05
CA PRO A 914 15.36 7.14 6.47
C PRO A 914 16.31 7.46 5.32
N MET A 915 16.97 8.61 5.38
CA MET A 915 18.08 8.90 4.46
C MET A 915 19.29 8.07 4.89
N VAL A 916 19.52 6.97 4.18
CA VAL A 916 20.67 6.08 4.38
C VAL A 916 21.91 6.66 3.69
N ILE A 917 23.01 6.75 4.43
CA ILE A 917 24.33 7.15 3.95
C ILE A 917 25.29 5.97 4.18
N ASP A 918 25.74 5.37 3.09
CA ASP A 918 26.74 4.30 3.09
C ASP A 918 28.14 4.89 3.40
N LEU A 919 28.77 4.38 4.45
CA LEU A 919 30.13 4.73 4.90
C LEU A 919 31.11 3.56 4.73
N THR A 920 30.70 2.44 4.10
CA THR A 920 31.57 1.29 3.78
C THR A 920 32.67 1.61 2.75
N SER A 921 32.58 2.76 2.07
CA SER A 921 33.67 3.33 1.26
C SER A 921 34.48 4.43 1.99
N SER A 922 34.00 4.91 3.14
CA SER A 922 34.57 6.04 3.89
C SER A 922 35.53 5.57 4.98
N ASP A 923 36.62 6.29 5.18
CA ASP A 923 37.63 5.95 6.18
C ASP A 923 37.24 6.53 7.55
N VAL A 924 36.27 5.88 8.20
CA VAL A 924 35.64 6.33 9.45
C VAL A 924 35.47 5.15 10.41
N SER A 925 36.18 5.19 11.54
CA SER A 925 36.09 4.20 12.60
C SER A 925 36.24 4.88 13.96
N THR A 926 35.78 4.22 15.01
CA THR A 926 36.29 4.52 16.35
C THR A 926 37.80 4.35 16.37
N ASN A 927 38.51 5.25 17.06
CA ASN A 927 39.96 5.36 17.01
C ASN A 927 40.57 5.68 18.38
N GLU A 928 41.84 5.35 18.57
CA GLU A 928 42.61 5.56 19.80
C GLU A 928 43.30 6.95 19.85
N VAL A 929 43.06 7.78 18.84
CA VAL A 929 43.71 9.09 18.66
C VAL A 929 42.77 10.20 19.15
N ALA A 930 43.27 11.08 20.03
CA ALA A 930 42.50 12.19 20.60
C ALA A 930 41.21 11.76 21.32
N ILE A 931 41.24 10.61 22.03
CA ILE A 931 40.10 10.01 22.74
C ILE A 931 39.29 11.04 23.54
N GLY A 932 37.96 11.03 23.38
CA GLY A 932 37.04 12.01 23.97
C GLY A 932 36.92 13.34 23.21
N SER A 933 37.73 13.55 22.16
CA SER A 933 37.73 14.77 21.34
C SER A 933 37.88 14.56 19.83
N SER A 934 38.15 13.33 19.37
CA SER A 934 38.18 12.96 17.94
C SER A 934 36.82 13.26 17.29
N VAL A 935 36.83 13.83 16.07
CA VAL A 935 35.62 14.19 15.32
C VAL A 935 35.85 13.95 13.83
N LYS A 936 34.90 13.29 13.16
CA LYS A 936 34.85 13.18 11.69
C LYS A 936 33.68 13.97 11.11
N GLU A 937 33.95 14.83 10.13
CA GLU A 937 32.89 15.48 9.34
C GLU A 937 32.40 14.53 8.23
N VAL A 938 31.08 14.40 8.08
CA VAL A 938 30.42 13.58 7.06
C VAL A 938 29.55 14.50 6.20
N SER A 939 29.99 14.70 4.96
CA SER A 939 29.27 15.49 3.96
C SER A 939 28.23 14.65 3.23
N LEU A 940 27.10 15.27 2.89
CA LEU A 940 25.96 14.60 2.27
C LEU A 940 26.02 14.69 0.72
N PRO A 941 25.49 13.67 0.00
CA PRO A 941 25.80 13.47 -1.42
C PRO A 941 25.23 14.57 -2.33
N ARG A 942 26.05 15.05 -3.27
CA ARG A 942 25.64 16.01 -4.31
C ARG A 942 25.04 15.29 -5.52
N GLY A 943 23.86 15.74 -5.95
CA GLY A 943 23.19 15.27 -7.16
C GLY A 943 23.92 15.64 -8.45
N LYS A 944 23.72 14.83 -9.51
CA LYS A 944 24.14 15.18 -10.87
C LYS A 944 23.18 16.24 -11.43
N LYS A 945 23.66 17.15 -12.28
CA LYS A 945 22.83 18.13 -12.99
C LYS A 945 23.19 18.26 -14.46
N ARG A 946 22.24 18.72 -15.28
CA ARG A 946 22.39 19.00 -16.72
C ARG A 946 21.54 20.21 -17.13
N SER A 947 21.81 20.77 -18.30
CA SER A 947 20.89 21.68 -19.00
C SER A 947 19.76 20.90 -19.68
N LEU A 948 18.75 21.63 -20.18
CA LEU A 948 17.71 21.07 -21.05
C LEU A 948 18.28 20.56 -22.38
N THR A 949 17.65 19.54 -22.95
CA THR A 949 17.95 19.05 -24.31
C THR A 949 17.21 19.88 -25.38
N LEU A 950 17.61 19.73 -26.65
CA LEU A 950 16.91 20.40 -27.76
C LEU A 950 15.46 19.91 -27.92
N GLY A 951 15.18 18.65 -27.62
CA GLY A 951 13.82 18.09 -27.65
C GLY A 951 12.96 18.62 -26.50
N GLU A 952 13.52 18.72 -25.30
CA GLU A 952 12.87 19.34 -24.13
C GLU A 952 12.54 20.83 -24.34
N ILE A 953 13.46 21.58 -24.96
CA ILE A 953 13.23 22.99 -25.33
C ILE A 953 12.13 23.08 -26.40
N SER A 954 12.15 22.20 -27.41
CA SER A 954 11.10 22.15 -28.43
C SER A 954 9.73 21.78 -27.83
N MET A 955 9.71 20.88 -26.84
CA MET A 955 8.50 20.42 -26.15
C MET A 955 7.89 21.55 -25.32
N ALA A 956 8.65 22.18 -24.42
CA ALA A 956 8.17 23.33 -23.65
C ALA A 956 7.81 24.53 -24.53
N GLY A 957 8.55 24.75 -25.62
CA GLY A 957 8.31 25.81 -26.60
C GLY A 957 6.92 25.77 -27.25
N THR A 958 6.28 24.60 -27.33
CA THR A 958 4.88 24.48 -27.83
C THR A 958 3.87 25.25 -26.97
N ILE A 959 4.12 25.34 -25.66
CA ILE A 959 3.25 25.98 -24.67
C ILE A 959 3.76 27.38 -24.32
N PHE A 960 4.98 27.48 -23.79
CA PHE A 960 5.49 28.68 -23.16
C PHE A 960 6.18 29.64 -24.15
N LYS A 961 6.55 29.17 -25.34
CA LYS A 961 7.21 29.96 -26.39
C LYS A 961 8.46 30.66 -25.82
N ASP A 962 8.65 31.95 -26.14
CA ASP A 962 9.78 32.76 -25.67
C ASP A 962 9.60 33.32 -24.23
N ALA A 963 8.59 32.87 -23.47
CA ALA A 963 8.34 33.36 -22.10
C ALA A 963 9.24 32.72 -21.02
N ILE A 964 10.07 31.74 -21.40
CA ILE A 964 11.08 31.11 -20.56
C ILE A 964 12.44 31.28 -21.23
N ASP A 965 13.42 31.79 -20.50
CA ASP A 965 14.83 31.65 -20.89
C ASP A 965 15.31 30.24 -20.53
N TYR A 966 15.16 29.33 -21.48
CA TYR A 966 15.55 27.92 -21.35
C TYR A 966 17.06 27.73 -21.09
N THR A 967 17.90 28.72 -21.42
CA THR A 967 19.36 28.61 -21.22
C THR A 967 19.77 28.66 -19.75
N LYS A 968 18.86 29.16 -18.88
CA LYS A 968 19.06 29.27 -17.42
C LYS A 968 18.50 28.09 -16.64
N VAL A 969 17.85 27.12 -17.30
CA VAL A 969 17.13 26.02 -16.64
C VAL A 969 18.04 24.80 -16.51
N GLU A 970 18.33 24.40 -15.28
CA GLU A 970 19.04 23.16 -14.97
C GLU A 970 18.07 22.09 -14.44
N VAL A 971 18.31 20.85 -14.85
CA VAL A 971 17.62 19.64 -14.37
C VAL A 971 18.58 18.87 -13.47
N HIS A 972 18.18 18.64 -12.23
CA HIS A 972 18.95 17.94 -11.20
C HIS A 972 18.41 16.52 -11.01
N HIS A 973 19.29 15.53 -11.06
CA HIS A 973 19.02 14.13 -10.70
C HIS A 973 19.26 13.91 -9.20
N ALA A 974 18.61 14.72 -8.38
CA ALA A 974 18.45 14.58 -6.94
C ALA A 974 17.26 15.44 -6.49
N GLY A 975 16.67 15.10 -5.34
CA GLY A 975 15.63 15.91 -4.72
C GLY A 975 16.22 17.22 -4.18
N TRP A 976 15.40 18.27 -4.07
CA TRP A 976 15.89 19.54 -3.55
C TRP A 976 16.14 19.47 -2.04
N TRP A 977 17.37 19.80 -1.62
CA TRP A 977 17.84 19.71 -0.24
C TRP A 977 16.97 20.49 0.78
N GLY A 978 16.30 21.56 0.35
CA GLY A 978 15.35 22.30 1.19
C GLY A 978 14.05 21.57 1.54
N PHE A 979 13.85 20.33 1.07
CA PHE A 979 12.67 19.47 1.28
C PHE A 979 13.04 18.10 1.90
N LEU A 980 14.08 18.07 2.73
CA LEU A 980 14.44 16.91 3.56
C LEU A 980 13.21 16.32 4.28
N GLY A 981 12.85 15.10 3.88
CA GLY A 981 11.64 14.42 4.33
C GLY A 981 10.79 13.86 3.20
N ARG A 982 10.92 14.34 1.95
CA ARG A 982 10.20 13.78 0.79
C ARG A 982 11.13 13.45 -0.37
N GLN A 983 11.73 12.26 -0.28
CA GLN A 983 12.61 11.71 -1.31
C GLN A 983 11.86 11.21 -2.57
N ASN A 984 10.54 11.37 -2.66
CA ASN A 984 9.72 10.85 -3.79
C ASN A 984 8.98 11.95 -4.59
N THR A 985 9.34 13.22 -4.40
CA THR A 985 8.59 14.38 -4.93
C THR A 985 9.49 15.23 -5.84
N ALA A 986 9.03 15.55 -7.06
CA ALA A 986 9.66 16.54 -7.93
C ALA A 986 9.37 17.98 -7.44
N ALA A 987 10.28 18.93 -7.71
CA ALA A 987 10.06 20.33 -7.35
C ALA A 987 10.91 21.33 -8.15
N THR A 988 10.37 22.53 -8.36
CA THR A 988 11.05 23.66 -9.04
C THR A 988 11.03 24.93 -8.20
N PRO A 989 11.82 25.02 -7.11
CA PRO A 989 11.73 26.09 -6.12
C PRO A 989 12.37 27.43 -6.57
N ASN A 990 13.28 27.38 -7.55
CA ASN A 990 14.18 28.47 -7.92
C ASN A 990 14.43 28.56 -9.44
N GLY A 991 13.51 28.04 -10.27
CA GLY A 991 13.65 28.01 -11.73
C GLY A 991 14.51 26.85 -12.29
N ASN A 992 15.14 26.05 -11.42
CA ASN A 992 15.72 24.75 -11.76
C ASN A 992 14.79 23.64 -11.27
N MET A 993 14.73 22.52 -12.01
CA MET A 993 13.91 21.36 -11.68
C MET A 993 14.73 20.30 -10.93
N TYR A 994 14.16 19.71 -9.87
CA TYR A 994 14.82 18.72 -9.02
C TYR A 994 14.01 17.41 -9.01
N TYR A 995 14.54 16.35 -9.61
CA TYR A 995 13.93 15.03 -9.69
C TYR A 995 14.70 14.05 -8.79
N PRO A 996 14.10 13.54 -7.70
CA PRO A 996 14.80 12.66 -6.79
C PRO A 996 15.05 11.27 -7.38
N SER A 997 16.30 10.81 -7.21
CA SER A 997 16.81 9.54 -7.74
C SER A 997 16.02 8.31 -7.26
N SER A 998 15.46 8.39 -6.05
CA SER A 998 14.65 7.38 -5.37
C SER A 998 13.24 7.18 -5.94
N ALA A 999 12.67 8.19 -6.60
CA ALA A 999 11.37 8.06 -7.26
C ALA A 999 11.44 7.42 -8.65
N GLY A 1000 12.63 7.37 -9.25
CA GLY A 1000 12.80 6.96 -10.65
C GLY A 1000 12.20 7.93 -11.68
N TYR A 1001 11.74 9.13 -11.29
CA TYR A 1001 11.17 10.13 -12.21
C TYR A 1001 12.19 10.82 -13.13
N TYR A 1002 13.48 10.79 -12.81
CA TYR A 1002 14.49 11.46 -13.65
C TYR A 1002 14.65 10.79 -15.02
N ARG A 1003 14.76 11.61 -16.07
CA ARG A 1003 15.10 11.19 -17.44
C ARG A 1003 16.32 11.93 -17.96
N ASN A 1004 17.12 11.25 -18.79
CA ASN A 1004 18.24 11.88 -19.51
C ASN A 1004 17.76 12.87 -20.58
N ASP A 1005 16.59 12.61 -21.14
CA ASP A 1005 15.80 13.50 -21.99
C ASP A 1005 14.32 13.16 -21.74
N PHE A 1006 13.51 14.12 -21.29
CA PHE A 1006 12.08 13.93 -21.03
C PHE A 1006 11.21 13.97 -22.30
N SER A 1007 11.72 14.50 -23.43
CA SER A 1007 10.98 14.51 -24.70
C SER A 1007 11.10 13.18 -25.46
N ALA A 1008 12.16 12.42 -25.21
CA ALA A 1008 12.47 11.15 -25.87
C ALA A 1008 11.98 9.91 -25.11
N THR A 1009 10.93 10.03 -24.27
CA THR A 1009 10.34 8.91 -23.54
C THR A 1009 9.18 8.26 -24.31
N ASP A 1010 9.05 6.94 -24.16
CA ASP A 1010 7.88 6.20 -24.62
C ASP A 1010 6.66 6.36 -23.66
N ASP A 1011 6.90 6.76 -22.41
CA ASP A 1011 5.85 7.13 -21.45
C ASP A 1011 5.55 8.63 -21.54
N ASP A 1012 4.28 8.97 -21.77
CA ASP A 1012 3.78 10.35 -21.82
C ASP A 1012 3.60 10.97 -20.42
N ARG A 1013 3.51 10.17 -19.34
CA ARG A 1013 3.46 10.67 -17.95
C ARG A 1013 4.75 11.38 -17.55
N ASP A 1014 5.89 10.96 -18.11
CA ASP A 1014 7.17 11.67 -17.95
C ASP A 1014 7.13 13.07 -18.59
N LYS A 1015 6.50 13.19 -19.76
CA LYS A 1015 6.30 14.49 -20.46
C LYS A 1015 5.31 15.37 -19.69
N ALA A 1016 4.27 14.76 -19.11
CA ALA A 1016 3.32 15.43 -18.22
C ALA A 1016 4.02 16.10 -17.04
N LEU A 1017 4.84 15.33 -16.32
CA LEU A 1017 5.58 15.80 -15.15
C LEU A 1017 6.57 16.91 -15.51
N PHE A 1018 7.27 16.77 -16.65
CA PHE A 1018 8.17 17.81 -17.14
C PHE A 1018 7.44 19.13 -17.46
N ILE A 1019 6.27 19.09 -18.12
CA ILE A 1019 5.48 20.29 -18.43
C ILE A 1019 4.88 20.92 -17.16
N HIS A 1020 4.51 20.11 -16.16
CA HIS A 1020 4.09 20.60 -14.85
C HIS A 1020 5.22 21.40 -14.17
N GLU A 1021 6.40 20.81 -14.01
CA GLU A 1021 7.56 21.49 -13.42
C GLU A 1021 8.03 22.71 -14.24
N MET A 1022 7.93 22.65 -15.58
CA MET A 1022 8.18 23.81 -16.45
C MET A 1022 7.21 24.97 -16.22
N THR A 1023 5.99 24.71 -15.75
CA THR A 1023 5.04 25.77 -15.34
C THR A 1023 5.58 26.55 -14.14
N HIS A 1024 6.24 25.86 -13.20
CA HIS A 1024 6.91 26.51 -12.07
C HIS A 1024 8.20 27.24 -12.49
N VAL A 1025 8.93 26.77 -13.52
CA VAL A 1025 10.02 27.54 -14.14
C VAL A 1025 9.47 28.87 -14.70
N TRP A 1026 8.38 28.81 -15.47
CA TRP A 1026 7.71 29.98 -16.04
C TRP A 1026 7.23 30.97 -14.96
N GLN A 1027 6.51 30.48 -13.94
CA GLN A 1027 6.09 31.26 -12.78
C GLN A 1027 7.29 31.96 -12.12
N TYR A 1028 8.37 31.22 -11.85
CA TYR A 1028 9.59 31.76 -11.23
C TYR A 1028 10.26 32.84 -12.09
N GLN A 1029 10.44 32.61 -13.40
CA GLN A 1029 11.10 33.57 -14.28
C GLN A 1029 10.28 34.84 -14.50
N LEU A 1030 8.94 34.76 -14.45
CA LEU A 1030 8.07 35.95 -14.39
C LEU A 1030 8.05 36.62 -12.99
N GLY A 1031 8.71 36.05 -11.98
CA GLY A 1031 8.90 36.65 -10.66
C GLY A 1031 7.85 36.26 -9.61
N TYR A 1032 7.09 35.19 -9.84
CA TYR A 1032 6.22 34.61 -8.82
C TYR A 1032 7.06 33.94 -7.72
N PRO A 1033 6.73 34.10 -6.42
CA PRO A 1033 7.55 33.57 -5.32
C PRO A 1033 7.31 32.07 -5.07
N VAL A 1034 7.57 31.24 -6.08
CA VAL A 1034 7.29 29.78 -6.11
C VAL A 1034 7.71 29.05 -4.84
N LYS A 1035 8.97 29.18 -4.37
CA LYS A 1035 9.43 28.58 -3.10
C LYS A 1035 8.57 28.92 -1.88
N ARG A 1036 8.01 30.14 -1.80
CA ARG A 1036 7.16 30.56 -0.67
C ARG A 1036 5.73 30.09 -0.85
N MET A 1037 5.18 30.23 -2.06
CA MET A 1037 3.79 29.88 -2.33
C MET A 1037 3.58 28.37 -2.37
N GLY A 1038 4.53 27.60 -2.90
CA GLY A 1038 4.50 26.14 -2.88
C GLY A 1038 4.35 25.61 -1.45
N LEU A 1039 5.20 26.06 -0.52
CA LEU A 1039 5.09 25.70 0.91
C LEU A 1039 3.73 26.02 1.54
N VAL A 1040 3.05 27.08 1.10
CA VAL A 1040 1.71 27.48 1.60
C VAL A 1040 0.59 26.69 0.93
N VAL A 1041 0.67 26.49 -0.39
CA VAL A 1041 -0.37 25.83 -1.19
C VAL A 1041 -0.33 24.31 -0.98
N THR A 1042 0.85 23.70 -1.03
CA THR A 1042 1.02 22.24 -0.82
C THR A 1042 0.71 21.78 0.60
N SER A 1043 0.68 22.69 1.59
CA SER A 1043 0.16 22.39 2.94
C SER A 1043 -1.31 21.93 2.95
N ARG A 1044 -2.04 22.19 1.85
CA ARG A 1044 -3.43 21.74 1.63
C ARG A 1044 -3.52 20.31 1.06
N GLY A 1045 -2.39 19.63 0.82
CA GLY A 1045 -2.32 18.26 0.30
C GLY A 1045 -2.89 18.10 -1.12
N ALA A 1046 -3.36 16.89 -1.45
CA ALA A 1046 -3.93 16.56 -2.77
C ALA A 1046 -5.06 17.50 -3.27
N PRO A 1047 -5.92 18.10 -2.42
CA PRO A 1047 -6.82 19.18 -2.83
C PRO A 1047 -6.17 20.36 -3.56
N ALA A 1048 -4.88 20.65 -3.32
CA ALA A 1048 -4.17 21.75 -3.98
C ALA A 1048 -4.10 21.62 -5.51
N TYR A 1049 -4.13 20.39 -6.05
CA TYR A 1049 -3.99 20.07 -7.47
C TYR A 1049 -5.34 19.98 -8.19
N ARG A 1050 -6.45 19.82 -7.44
CA ARG A 1050 -7.77 19.57 -8.02
C ARG A 1050 -8.36 20.86 -8.61
N TYR A 1051 -8.65 20.86 -9.90
CA TYR A 1051 -9.32 21.97 -10.59
C TYR A 1051 -10.62 21.53 -11.26
N ALA A 1052 -11.55 22.47 -11.43
CA ALA A 1052 -12.73 22.37 -12.28
C ALA A 1052 -12.70 23.55 -13.26
N LEU A 1053 -13.16 23.34 -14.50
CA LEU A 1053 -13.23 24.37 -15.55
C LEU A 1053 -14.70 24.73 -15.82
N THR A 1054 -14.95 26.01 -16.11
CA THR A 1054 -16.19 26.50 -16.71
C THR A 1054 -15.87 27.28 -17.98
N GLU A 1055 -16.89 27.65 -18.75
CA GLU A 1055 -16.71 28.47 -19.96
C GLU A 1055 -16.13 29.87 -19.68
N GLN A 1056 -16.15 30.31 -18.42
CA GLN A 1056 -15.68 31.63 -17.97
C GLN A 1056 -14.32 31.57 -17.28
N SER A 1057 -13.80 30.38 -16.99
CA SER A 1057 -12.52 30.17 -16.31
C SER A 1057 -11.34 30.74 -17.10
N VAL A 1058 -10.42 31.40 -16.42
CA VAL A 1058 -9.11 31.78 -16.97
C VAL A 1058 -7.97 31.30 -16.08
N LEU A 1059 -6.79 31.05 -16.67
CA LEU A 1059 -5.65 30.45 -15.95
C LEU A 1059 -5.27 31.15 -14.62
N SER A 1060 -5.46 32.47 -14.51
CA SER A 1060 -5.16 33.26 -13.32
C SER A 1060 -6.08 32.99 -12.11
N ASP A 1061 -7.25 32.37 -12.33
CA ASP A 1061 -8.20 32.02 -11.27
C ASP A 1061 -7.72 30.84 -10.41
N TYR A 1062 -6.66 30.16 -10.87
CA TYR A 1062 -6.14 28.92 -10.31
C TYR A 1062 -4.83 29.14 -9.56
N ASN A 1063 -4.64 28.37 -8.48
CA ASN A 1063 -3.39 28.38 -7.72
C ASN A 1063 -2.22 27.78 -8.52
N MET A 1064 -0.98 28.02 -8.09
CA MET A 1064 0.21 27.61 -8.84
C MET A 1064 0.30 26.13 -9.23
N GLU A 1065 -0.23 25.21 -8.42
CA GLU A 1065 -0.25 23.76 -8.65
C GLU A 1065 -1.37 23.38 -9.64
N GLN A 1066 -2.56 23.97 -9.47
CA GLN A 1066 -3.67 23.83 -10.43
C GLN A 1066 -3.27 24.34 -11.83
N GLN A 1067 -2.50 25.43 -11.92
CA GLN A 1067 -1.97 25.91 -13.20
C GLN A 1067 -1.04 24.88 -13.86
N GLY A 1068 -0.18 24.20 -13.09
CA GLY A 1068 0.70 23.15 -13.60
C GLY A 1068 -0.08 21.95 -14.14
N GLU A 1069 -1.10 21.49 -13.41
CA GLU A 1069 -2.02 20.42 -13.86
C GLU A 1069 -2.77 20.83 -15.14
N ILE A 1070 -3.40 22.01 -15.17
CA ILE A 1070 -4.15 22.51 -16.34
C ILE A 1070 -3.28 22.60 -17.59
N ILE A 1071 -2.04 23.08 -17.46
CA ILE A 1071 -1.10 23.22 -18.59
C ILE A 1071 -0.55 21.86 -19.04
N SER A 1072 -0.27 20.95 -18.11
CA SER A 1072 0.19 19.58 -18.40
C SER A 1072 -0.91 18.76 -19.10
N ASP A 1073 -2.14 18.81 -18.58
CA ASP A 1073 -3.29 18.13 -19.18
C ASP A 1073 -3.63 18.70 -20.56
N TYR A 1074 -3.55 20.02 -20.76
CA TYR A 1074 -3.69 20.61 -22.10
C TYR A 1074 -2.59 20.15 -23.06
N TYR A 1075 -1.33 20.07 -22.63
CA TYR A 1075 -0.26 19.57 -23.48
C TYR A 1075 -0.54 18.14 -23.94
N LEU A 1076 -0.99 17.26 -23.05
CA LEU A 1076 -1.26 15.86 -23.39
C LEU A 1076 -2.55 15.67 -24.20
N ILE A 1077 -3.66 16.26 -23.76
CA ILE A 1077 -4.98 16.10 -24.39
C ILE A 1077 -5.02 16.84 -25.74
N CYS A 1078 -4.45 18.05 -25.83
CA CYS A 1078 -4.64 18.93 -26.98
C CYS A 1078 -3.40 19.07 -27.89
N VAL A 1079 -2.17 18.75 -27.43
CA VAL A 1079 -0.95 18.85 -28.25
C VAL A 1079 -0.36 17.48 -28.62
N VAL A 1080 -0.31 16.53 -27.68
CA VAL A 1080 0.10 15.13 -27.96
C VAL A 1080 -1.07 14.30 -28.50
N GLY A 1081 -2.29 14.58 -28.05
CA GLY A 1081 -3.49 13.81 -28.41
C GLY A 1081 -3.66 12.51 -27.62
N ASN A 1082 -2.97 12.35 -26.48
CA ASN A 1082 -3.06 11.19 -25.61
C ASN A 1082 -3.70 11.56 -24.26
N PRO A 1083 -5.04 11.49 -24.12
CA PRO A 1083 -5.71 11.79 -22.85
C PRO A 1083 -5.43 10.77 -21.74
N HIS A 1084 -4.82 9.61 -22.03
CA HIS A 1084 -4.43 8.63 -21.01
C HIS A 1084 -3.02 8.89 -20.42
N GLY A 1085 -2.24 9.78 -21.04
CA GLY A 1085 -0.93 10.21 -20.51
C GLY A 1085 -1.03 11.13 -19.29
N VAL A 1086 -2.23 11.63 -18.95
CA VAL A 1086 -2.43 12.62 -17.88
C VAL A 1086 -2.04 12.05 -16.51
N TRP A 1087 -1.53 12.93 -15.64
CA TRP A 1087 -1.04 12.55 -14.31
C TRP A 1087 -2.17 12.14 -13.36
N SER A 1088 -3.30 12.85 -13.42
CA SER A 1088 -4.51 12.53 -12.68
C SER A 1088 -5.52 11.85 -13.60
N GLU A 1089 -5.84 10.58 -13.35
CA GLU A 1089 -6.86 9.82 -14.10
C GLU A 1089 -8.30 10.39 -13.93
N ARG A 1090 -8.49 11.40 -13.07
CA ARG A 1090 -9.75 12.18 -13.02
C ARG A 1090 -9.83 13.25 -14.11
N ASN A 1091 -8.76 13.43 -14.89
CA ASN A 1091 -8.63 14.48 -15.88
C ASN A 1091 -8.68 13.97 -17.34
N PHE A 1092 -8.67 12.65 -17.60
CA PHE A 1092 -8.76 12.13 -18.98
C PHE A 1092 -10.11 12.45 -19.67
N THR A 1093 -11.15 12.74 -18.89
CA THR A 1093 -12.48 13.15 -19.39
C THR A 1093 -12.67 14.67 -19.48
N LYS A 1094 -11.61 15.48 -19.34
CA LYS A 1094 -11.72 16.94 -19.46
C LYS A 1094 -11.93 17.30 -20.93
N SER A 1095 -12.89 18.19 -21.20
CA SER A 1095 -13.14 18.71 -22.54
C SER A 1095 -11.88 19.41 -23.09
N PRO A 1096 -11.36 19.01 -24.26
CA PRO A 1096 -10.28 19.72 -24.95
C PRO A 1096 -10.64 21.19 -25.22
N GLU A 1097 -11.92 21.47 -25.48
CA GLU A 1097 -12.46 22.80 -25.74
C GLU A 1097 -12.38 23.70 -24.50
N LEU A 1098 -12.73 23.19 -23.31
CA LEU A 1098 -12.64 23.94 -22.04
C LEU A 1098 -11.18 24.17 -21.61
N LEU A 1099 -10.29 23.20 -21.86
CA LEU A 1099 -8.86 23.38 -21.64
C LEU A 1099 -8.30 24.47 -22.59
N ALA A 1100 -8.67 24.41 -23.87
CA ALA A 1100 -8.26 25.40 -24.86
C ALA A 1100 -8.83 26.80 -24.58
N SER A 1101 -10.08 26.93 -24.09
CA SER A 1101 -10.68 28.23 -23.74
C SER A 1101 -10.02 28.85 -22.50
N THR A 1102 -9.83 28.06 -21.44
CA THR A 1102 -9.19 28.51 -20.18
C THR A 1102 -7.76 29.02 -20.40
N LEU A 1103 -7.05 28.39 -21.33
CA LEU A 1103 -5.69 28.74 -21.71
C LEU A 1103 -5.60 29.68 -22.92
N GLU A 1104 -6.70 30.08 -23.55
CA GLU A 1104 -6.68 30.79 -24.85
C GLU A 1104 -5.89 32.11 -24.78
N SER A 1105 -6.07 32.85 -23.69
CA SER A 1105 -5.37 34.11 -23.42
C SER A 1105 -3.88 33.91 -23.12
N PHE A 1106 -3.56 32.90 -22.30
CA PHE A 1106 -2.20 32.50 -21.95
C PHE A 1106 -1.43 32.02 -23.18
N LEU A 1107 -1.97 31.09 -23.97
CA LEU A 1107 -1.33 30.55 -25.18
C LEU A 1107 -1.09 31.64 -26.24
N LYS A 1108 -1.93 32.68 -26.30
CA LYS A 1108 -1.68 33.85 -27.15
C LYS A 1108 -0.48 34.69 -26.67
N LYS A 1109 -0.26 34.82 -25.36
CA LYS A 1109 0.79 35.67 -24.79
C LYS A 1109 1.35 35.14 -23.44
N PRO A 1110 2.15 34.05 -23.43
CA PRO A 1110 2.56 33.41 -22.16
C PRO A 1110 3.41 34.31 -21.25
N ALA A 1111 4.07 35.34 -21.80
CA ALA A 1111 4.90 36.26 -21.03
C ALA A 1111 4.12 37.36 -20.25
N ASP A 1112 2.78 37.40 -20.33
CA ASP A 1112 1.99 38.37 -19.57
C ASP A 1112 1.79 37.92 -18.11
N LYS A 1113 2.29 38.73 -17.16
CA LYS A 1113 2.24 38.43 -15.73
C LYS A 1113 0.82 38.33 -15.17
N LYS A 1114 -0.20 38.79 -15.91
CA LYS A 1114 -1.61 38.60 -15.57
C LYS A 1114 -2.07 37.14 -15.53
N HIS A 1115 -1.30 36.22 -16.11
CA HIS A 1115 -1.61 34.78 -16.07
C HIS A 1115 -1.08 34.08 -14.81
N LEU A 1116 -0.26 34.74 -13.99
CA LEU A 1116 0.19 34.20 -12.70
C LEU A 1116 -1.00 34.12 -11.72
N PRO A 1117 -0.95 33.24 -10.69
CA PRO A 1117 -1.97 33.20 -9.65
C PRO A 1117 -2.06 34.53 -8.89
N SER A 1118 -3.29 34.93 -8.54
CA SER A 1118 -3.62 36.15 -7.77
C SER A 1118 -3.03 36.17 -6.35
#